data_AF-E1ZFE7-F1
#
_entry.id   AF-E1ZFE7-F1
#
_cell.length_a   1.000
_cell.length_b   1.000
_cell.length_c   1.000
_cell.angle_alpha   90.00
_cell.angle_beta   90.00
_cell.angle_gamma   90.00
#
_symmetry.space_group_name_H-M   'P 1'
#
loop_
_entity.id
_entity.type
_entity.pdbx_description
1 polymer ?
#
loop_
_entity_poly.entity_id
_entity_poly.type
_entity_poly.pdbx_seq_one_letter_code
_entity_poly.pdbx_strand_id
1 'polypeptide(L)'
;MAGVSGGLLPSSLLLLQLLAAATSPARGSGRLLAAAGRRATLAGKAIWLDQRLADREAERLLVLRTASGQTLHVATDNADQLSWLRSGDIIQVSGWWVPAADVAASSAATALAGQARLLGKPAGRGVFKAASIRRDGARPAHRPATGRSGLASAAAAAVAGAVRASAAKLPFSSNLLILSEFSTIFIPIAGITPAGNACVPTAAPVNISKPAVERVVFQEGNSRRATVASTFNLCSYGKTRLTRKNSLVSDLVQLPCKGSTHAIPWSFAACTFDDFNGWADAADAVLRARGFNMDRYAYRKLRPQLGSTGASQRAAAAALPPGHGGGGSKLGPKRRAAESRGCDRRPWAGNCGRSSAARGSGQIAKRAAAPNHASRPRRMPSGAPYRWAHPSNTEHAPGGEGGPGGPGQSVCPWIGLGYIGCDGTYECRSWVGGEHALVPQAHVHELGHNLYMAHSGRAGSQYDDNTCAMGYCCANRCLNTPHAWQMGWLQVQQLNGSTLAAGQTVTVTLASQAATSHRYRTAEGGDADLPSEVAGKVHVYTSWSASTRDAQPSNWEAALEGGQSWSSSAAGLVVRVRSISNDTGSAAAAVVSVCRRAGPETVASCLAGSDNDCNGLAGDLRGVSAYAGLYEVRGQPFTSYEHAKSGTCAVLLVIRYMISCICAIGRQHNCYHFHVMMHCYLTSHSSFLSS
;
A
#
# COMPACT_ATOMS: atom_id res chain seq x y z
N MET A 1 89.36 -17.76 20.78
CA MET A 1 90.15 -17.03 21.79
C MET A 1 90.00 -15.55 21.49
N ALA A 2 89.76 -14.71 22.51
CA ALA A 2 89.18 -13.35 22.38
C ALA A 2 87.81 -13.34 21.66
N GLY A 3 86.89 -12.41 21.92
CA GLY A 3 86.88 -11.35 22.93
C GLY A 3 86.08 -10.15 22.43
N VAL A 4 84.81 -10.01 22.81
CA VAL A 4 83.99 -8.81 22.57
C VAL A 4 83.10 -8.55 23.77
N SER A 5 83.19 -7.33 24.31
CA SER A 5 82.33 -6.80 25.37
C SER A 5 81.16 -6.03 24.74
N GLY A 6 79.97 -6.13 25.32
CA GLY A 6 78.80 -5.32 24.93
C GLY A 6 77.84 -5.18 26.11
N GLY A 7 77.69 -3.96 26.63
CA GLY A 7 76.94 -3.69 27.86
C GLY A 7 75.43 -3.68 27.67
N LEU A 8 74.69 -3.98 28.75
CA LEU A 8 73.24 -3.82 28.84
C LEU A 8 72.90 -2.73 29.88
N LEU A 9 72.18 -1.70 29.43
CA LEU A 9 71.53 -0.71 30.28
C LEU A 9 70.11 -1.17 30.66
N PRO A 10 69.56 -0.75 31.81
CA PRO A 10 68.22 -1.14 32.24
C PRO A 10 67.13 -0.28 31.58
N SER A 11 66.19 -0.92 30.88
CA SER A 11 65.04 -0.26 30.22
C SER A 11 63.71 -0.99 30.52
N SER A 12 63.38 -1.14 31.79
CA SER A 12 62.21 -1.93 32.25
C SER A 12 61.21 -1.18 33.15
N LEU A 13 61.18 0.16 33.11
CA LEU A 13 60.34 0.98 34.00
C LEU A 13 59.44 2.03 33.32
N LEU A 14 59.41 2.09 31.98
CA LEU A 14 58.53 3.03 31.24
C LEU A 14 57.31 2.38 30.58
N LEU A 15 57.20 1.04 30.57
CA LEU A 15 56.12 0.33 29.88
C LEU A 15 54.82 0.20 30.69
N LEU A 16 54.86 0.38 32.02
CA LEU A 16 53.70 0.17 32.89
C LEU A 16 52.75 1.37 33.02
N GLN A 17 53.16 2.60 32.66
CA GLN A 17 52.29 3.78 32.73
C GLN A 17 51.46 4.01 31.46
N LEU A 18 51.86 3.44 30.31
CA LEU A 18 51.13 3.57 29.04
C LEU A 18 49.92 2.62 28.91
N LEU A 19 49.84 1.57 29.74
CA LEU A 19 48.72 0.62 29.75
C LEU A 19 47.53 1.02 30.66
N ALA A 20 47.69 2.06 31.49
CA ALA A 20 46.63 2.55 32.38
C ALA A 20 45.65 3.54 31.70
N ALA A 21 45.97 4.02 30.48
CA ALA A 21 45.17 5.04 29.79
C ALA A 21 44.11 4.50 28.82
N ALA A 22 44.10 3.18 28.53
CA ALA A 22 43.35 2.60 27.41
C ALA A 22 42.00 1.95 27.77
N THR A 23 41.61 1.91 29.05
CA THR A 23 40.39 1.18 29.52
C THR A 23 39.44 2.03 30.37
N SER A 24 39.26 3.30 30.01
CA SER A 24 38.11 4.09 30.50
C SER A 24 36.85 3.74 29.70
N PRO A 25 35.82 3.08 30.27
CA PRO A 25 34.54 2.90 29.58
C PRO A 25 33.90 4.25 29.30
N ALA A 26 33.33 4.42 28.10
CA ALA A 26 32.90 5.71 27.59
C ALA A 26 31.82 6.39 28.46
N ARG A 27 32.23 7.37 29.29
CA ARG A 27 31.35 8.28 30.05
C ARG A 27 30.68 9.35 29.16
N GLY A 28 30.13 8.94 28.00
CA GLY A 28 29.65 9.85 26.95
C GLY A 28 28.33 10.56 27.29
N SER A 29 27.29 9.79 27.66
CA SER A 29 25.91 10.29 27.69
C SER A 29 25.64 11.32 28.79
N GLY A 30 26.29 11.18 29.96
CA GLY A 30 26.16 12.14 31.07
C GLY A 30 26.64 13.56 30.72
N ARG A 31 27.65 13.69 29.83
CA ARG A 31 28.10 15.00 29.33
C ARG A 31 27.15 15.64 28.33
N LEU A 32 26.38 14.85 27.58
CA LEU A 32 25.40 15.39 26.62
C LEU A 32 24.18 15.98 27.32
N LEU A 33 23.67 15.31 28.37
CA LEU A 33 22.58 15.85 29.20
C LEU A 33 23.03 17.03 30.08
N ALA A 34 24.29 17.04 30.55
CA ALA A 34 24.88 18.21 31.22
C ALA A 34 25.06 19.44 30.30
N ALA A 35 24.79 19.30 28.99
CA ALA A 35 24.77 20.40 28.02
C ALA A 35 23.34 20.86 27.65
N ALA A 36 22.33 20.56 28.46
CA ALA A 36 20.98 21.12 28.30
C ALA A 36 21.02 22.64 28.11
N GLY A 37 20.27 23.14 27.12
CA GLY A 37 20.28 24.56 26.72
C GLY A 37 21.51 25.02 25.90
N ARG A 38 22.59 24.24 25.77
CA ARG A 38 23.69 24.56 24.83
C ARG A 38 23.37 24.03 23.44
N ARG A 39 23.65 24.86 22.42
CA ARG A 39 23.59 24.43 21.02
C ARG A 39 24.70 23.42 20.73
N ALA A 40 24.33 22.29 20.15
CA ALA A 40 25.24 21.30 19.59
C ALA A 40 24.95 21.09 18.10
N THR A 41 25.91 20.50 17.38
CA THR A 41 25.71 19.94 16.05
C THR A 41 26.04 18.46 16.10
N LEU A 42 25.10 17.62 15.67
CA LEU A 42 25.24 16.17 15.60
C LEU A 42 25.28 15.77 14.13
N ALA A 43 26.20 14.87 13.77
CA ALA A 43 26.28 14.29 12.44
C ALA A 43 25.93 12.80 12.49
N GLY A 44 25.19 12.31 11.50
CA GLY A 44 24.76 10.91 11.46
C GLY A 44 23.86 10.60 10.28
N LYS A 45 23.36 9.37 10.26
CA LYS A 45 22.43 8.86 9.26
C LYS A 45 20.99 9.11 9.70
N ALA A 46 20.20 9.73 8.83
CA ALA A 46 18.76 9.85 9.00
C ALA A 46 18.10 8.47 8.86
N ILE A 47 17.18 8.18 9.76
CA ILE A 47 16.31 7.00 9.74
C ILE A 47 14.90 7.51 10.01
N TRP A 48 13.98 7.26 9.09
CA TRP A 48 12.56 7.46 9.36
C TRP A 48 12.00 6.27 10.12
N LEU A 49 11.28 6.52 11.21
CA LEU A 49 10.36 5.56 11.82
C LEU A 49 8.93 6.03 11.50
N ASP A 50 8.07 5.13 11.03
CA ASP A 50 6.63 5.36 11.05
C ASP A 50 6.09 4.94 12.43
N GLN A 51 5.41 5.85 13.14
CA GLN A 51 4.73 5.56 14.40
C GLN A 51 3.22 5.70 14.27
N ARG A 52 2.53 4.56 14.34
CA ARG A 52 1.08 4.51 14.56
C ARG A 52 0.77 4.66 16.04
N LEU A 53 -0.37 5.26 16.34
CA LEU A 53 -1.05 5.20 17.63
C LEU A 53 -2.53 4.88 17.37
N ALA A 54 -3.20 4.21 18.31
CA ALA A 54 -4.55 3.69 18.10
C ALA A 54 -5.60 4.77 17.74
N ASP A 55 -5.37 6.01 18.16
CA ASP A 55 -6.30 7.14 18.13
C ASP A 55 -5.85 8.31 17.23
N ARG A 56 -4.74 8.19 16.48
CA ARG A 56 -4.14 9.30 15.72
C ARG A 56 -3.61 8.92 14.35
N GLU A 57 -3.45 9.93 13.48
CA GLU A 57 -2.70 9.81 12.24
C GLU A 57 -1.27 9.34 12.51
N ALA A 58 -0.69 8.54 11.60
CA ALA A 58 0.65 8.02 11.80
C ALA A 58 1.69 9.14 11.66
N GLU A 59 2.61 9.19 12.62
CA GLU A 59 3.62 10.22 12.78
C GLU A 59 4.98 9.70 12.32
N ARG A 60 5.67 10.47 11.46
CA ARG A 60 7.04 10.15 11.05
C ARG A 60 8.04 10.74 12.03
N LEU A 61 8.70 9.90 12.81
CA LEU A 61 9.79 10.32 13.69
C LEU A 61 11.11 10.35 12.91
N LEU A 62 11.86 11.45 13.00
CA LEU A 62 13.23 11.49 12.51
C LEU A 62 14.19 10.97 13.59
N VAL A 63 14.89 9.91 13.26
CA VAL A 63 15.91 9.30 14.11
C VAL A 63 17.29 9.52 13.49
N LEU A 64 18.25 9.98 14.28
CA LEU A 64 19.65 10.15 13.87
C LEU A 64 20.51 9.02 14.44
N ARG A 65 21.06 8.16 13.58
CA ARG A 65 22.11 7.20 13.95
C ARG A 65 23.48 7.83 13.73
N THR A 66 24.11 8.25 14.81
CA THR A 66 25.46 8.85 14.83
C THR A 66 26.54 7.84 14.45
N ALA A 67 27.76 8.33 14.15
CA ALA A 67 28.91 7.49 13.81
C ALA A 67 29.33 6.51 14.94
N SER A 68 29.02 6.81 16.20
CA SER A 68 29.25 5.91 17.35
C SER A 68 28.20 4.79 17.49
N GLY A 69 27.22 4.74 16.57
CA GLY A 69 26.07 3.84 16.63
C GLY A 69 24.93 4.32 17.55
N GLN A 70 25.12 5.37 18.33
CA GLN A 70 24.05 5.94 19.15
C GLN A 70 22.92 6.45 18.25
N THR A 71 21.69 6.09 18.63
CA THR A 71 20.46 6.35 17.88
C THR A 71 19.61 7.32 18.69
N LEU A 72 19.33 8.50 18.14
CA LEU A 72 18.80 9.66 18.86
C LEU A 72 17.51 10.17 18.19
N HIS A 73 16.49 10.51 18.97
CA HIS A 73 15.28 11.14 18.42
C HIS A 73 15.53 12.64 18.15
N VAL A 74 15.21 13.08 16.94
CA VAL A 74 15.31 14.47 16.48
C VAL A 74 13.91 15.04 16.28
N ALA A 75 13.53 16.00 17.13
CA ALA A 75 12.32 16.80 16.94
C ALA A 75 12.64 18.08 16.15
N THR A 76 11.71 18.58 15.34
CA THR A 76 11.81 19.90 14.70
C THR A 76 10.42 20.55 14.64
N ASP A 77 10.37 21.88 14.81
CA ASP A 77 9.15 22.66 14.64
C ASP A 77 8.89 23.01 13.16
N ASN A 78 9.83 22.69 12.26
CA ASN A 78 9.77 23.03 10.85
C ASN A 78 9.71 21.75 9.98
N ALA A 79 8.52 21.43 9.48
CA ALA A 79 8.28 20.28 8.61
C ALA A 79 8.96 20.38 7.23
N ASP A 80 9.23 21.59 6.72
CA ASP A 80 9.91 21.76 5.43
C ASP A 80 11.35 21.25 5.48
N GLN A 81 12.01 21.31 6.64
CA GLN A 81 13.32 20.70 6.86
C GLN A 81 13.31 19.17 6.71
N LEU A 82 12.13 18.54 6.79
CA LEU A 82 11.93 17.09 6.66
C LEU A 82 11.49 16.68 5.24
N SER A 83 10.85 17.58 4.50
CA SER A 83 10.23 17.32 3.18
C SER A 83 11.14 16.65 2.14
N TRP A 84 12.44 16.96 2.16
CA TRP A 84 13.43 16.47 1.20
C TRP A 84 14.23 15.26 1.71
N LEU A 85 14.07 14.90 2.98
CA LEU A 85 14.92 13.98 3.73
C LEU A 85 14.47 12.52 3.57
N ARG A 86 15.43 11.61 3.42
CA ARG A 86 15.20 10.17 3.23
C ARG A 86 16.00 9.37 4.25
N SER A 87 15.51 8.18 4.60
CA SER A 87 16.31 7.21 5.34
C SER A 87 17.58 6.87 4.56
N GLY A 88 18.69 6.77 5.27
CA GLY A 88 20.02 6.57 4.68
C GLY A 88 20.78 7.88 4.36
N ASP A 89 20.11 9.03 4.26
CA ASP A 89 20.79 10.33 4.07
C ASP A 89 21.75 10.60 5.24
N ILE A 90 22.96 11.06 4.93
CA ILE A 90 23.85 11.63 5.95
C ILE A 90 23.44 13.09 6.18
N ILE A 91 23.22 13.46 7.44
CA ILE A 91 22.77 14.79 7.83
C ILE A 91 23.56 15.35 9.01
N GLN A 92 23.65 16.68 9.03
CA GLN A 92 23.99 17.46 10.20
C GLN A 92 22.70 18.06 10.79
N VAL A 93 22.53 17.87 12.09
CA VAL A 93 21.43 18.42 12.88
C VAL A 93 22.03 19.35 13.92
N SER A 94 21.81 20.66 13.76
CA SER A 94 22.16 21.64 14.79
C SER A 94 20.93 21.99 15.61
N GLY A 95 21.05 21.96 16.93
CA GLY A 95 19.93 22.07 17.86
C GLY A 95 20.37 22.05 19.31
N TRP A 96 19.45 21.77 20.22
CA TRP A 96 19.69 21.72 21.66
C TRP A 96 18.93 20.56 22.30
N TRP A 97 19.50 20.02 23.38
CA TRP A 97 18.80 19.06 24.23
C TRP A 97 17.71 19.77 25.01
N VAL A 98 16.47 19.32 24.83
CA VAL A 98 15.30 19.76 25.59
C VAL A 98 14.76 18.58 26.40
N PRO A 99 14.31 18.77 27.65
CA PRO A 99 13.54 17.76 28.37
C PRO A 99 12.36 17.24 27.55
N ALA A 100 12.12 15.92 27.61
CA ALA A 100 10.98 15.27 26.96
C ALA A 100 9.63 15.91 27.31
N ALA A 101 9.50 16.44 28.53
CA ALA A 101 8.31 17.15 28.99
C ALA A 101 8.09 18.51 28.28
N ASP A 102 9.16 19.21 27.89
CA ASP A 102 9.05 20.55 27.29
C ASP A 102 8.65 20.48 25.81
N VAL A 103 8.97 19.36 25.15
CA VAL A 103 8.47 19.03 23.79
C VAL A 103 6.94 18.92 23.76
N ALA A 104 6.30 18.58 24.89
CA ALA A 104 4.83 18.55 25.01
C ALA A 104 4.19 19.94 24.87
N ALA A 105 4.90 20.97 25.32
CA ALA A 105 4.31 22.26 25.66
C ALA A 105 4.39 23.29 24.51
N SER A 106 5.23 23.06 23.50
CA SER A 106 5.33 23.96 22.35
C SER A 106 4.16 23.78 21.37
N SER A 107 3.26 24.76 21.33
CA SER A 107 1.96 24.75 20.65
C SER A 107 1.99 24.68 19.11
N ALA A 108 3.17 24.73 18.48
CA ALA A 108 3.31 24.67 17.02
C ALA A 108 3.27 23.24 16.43
N ALA A 109 3.12 22.21 17.26
CA ALA A 109 3.32 20.83 16.85
C ALA A 109 2.27 19.86 17.44
N THR A 110 1.14 19.75 16.75
CA THR A 110 0.08 18.77 17.02
C THR A 110 0.59 17.32 16.97
N ALA A 111 1.68 17.08 16.22
CA ALA A 111 2.42 15.82 16.20
C ALA A 111 3.26 15.63 17.48
N LEU A 112 4.16 16.57 17.82
CA LEU A 112 5.05 16.50 19.00
C LEU A 112 4.31 16.45 20.35
N ALA A 113 3.17 17.15 20.49
CA ALA A 113 2.32 17.05 21.68
C ALA A 113 1.83 15.59 21.91
N GLY A 114 1.74 14.82 20.83
CA GLY A 114 1.45 13.41 20.87
C GLY A 114 2.60 12.54 21.37
N GLN A 115 3.82 12.79 20.89
CA GLN A 115 5.04 12.12 21.35
C GLN A 115 5.22 12.29 22.86
N ALA A 116 5.02 13.49 23.39
CA ALA A 116 5.34 13.76 24.78
C ALA A 116 4.36 13.16 25.80
N ARG A 117 3.11 12.87 25.40
CA ARG A 117 2.18 12.09 26.23
C ARG A 117 2.58 10.61 26.33
N LEU A 118 3.27 10.08 25.31
CA LEU A 118 3.87 8.73 25.31
C LEU A 118 5.21 8.66 26.03
N LEU A 119 5.95 9.77 26.10
CA LEU A 119 7.22 9.83 26.84
C LEU A 119 7.04 9.55 28.34
N GLY A 120 5.81 9.67 28.86
CA GLY A 120 5.48 9.53 30.27
C GLY A 120 6.13 10.62 31.12
N LYS A 121 6.09 10.46 32.45
CA LYS A 121 6.92 11.25 33.36
C LYS A 121 8.09 10.43 33.95
N PRO A 122 9.17 10.15 33.17
CA PRO A 122 10.50 9.99 33.73
C PRO A 122 11.25 11.32 33.63
N ALA A 123 11.47 11.98 34.77
CA ALA A 123 12.35 13.13 34.82
C ALA A 123 13.78 12.71 34.39
N GLY A 124 14.27 13.25 33.26
CA GLY A 124 15.67 13.07 32.83
C GLY A 124 15.90 12.65 31.37
N ARG A 125 14.89 12.23 30.60
CA ARG A 125 15.06 11.97 29.16
C ARG A 125 15.02 13.29 28.38
N GLY A 126 16.01 13.50 27.50
CA GLY A 126 16.09 14.66 26.61
C GLY A 126 15.88 14.26 25.16
N VAL A 127 15.10 15.05 24.41
CA VAL A 127 14.98 14.95 22.95
C VAL A 127 15.92 15.99 22.32
N PHE A 128 16.49 15.69 21.15
CA PHE A 128 17.29 16.69 20.44
C PHE A 128 16.38 17.56 19.57
N LYS A 129 16.10 18.79 19.99
CA LYS A 129 15.29 19.74 19.22
C LYS A 129 16.17 20.46 18.20
N ALA A 130 16.00 20.10 16.94
CA ALA A 130 16.70 20.70 15.81
C ALA A 130 16.23 22.14 15.56
N ALA A 131 17.19 23.05 15.42
CA ALA A 131 16.99 24.36 14.83
C ALA A 131 17.24 24.34 13.31
N SER A 132 18.14 23.47 12.85
CA SER A 132 18.44 23.30 11.42
C SER A 132 18.94 21.89 11.10
N ILE A 133 18.34 21.27 10.09
CA ILE A 133 18.79 20.02 9.47
C ILE A 133 19.42 20.35 8.10
N ARG A 134 20.59 19.78 7.80
CA ARG A 134 21.30 19.90 6.52
C ARG A 134 21.72 18.53 6.01
N ARG A 135 21.67 18.29 4.69
CA ARG A 135 22.25 17.09 4.07
C ARG A 135 23.75 17.28 3.88
N ASP A 136 24.53 16.30 4.32
CA ASP A 136 25.96 16.23 4.01
C ASP A 136 26.15 15.41 2.71
N GLY A 137 26.57 16.10 1.65
CA GLY A 137 26.91 15.49 0.37
C GLY A 137 25.82 15.54 -0.71
N ALA A 138 26.23 15.23 -1.94
CA ALA A 138 25.35 15.21 -3.11
C ALA A 138 24.43 13.98 -3.08
N ARG A 139 23.17 14.16 -3.50
CA ARG A 139 22.16 13.09 -3.57
C ARG A 139 22.56 12.06 -4.65
N PRO A 140 22.63 10.75 -4.33
CA PRO A 140 22.77 9.70 -5.35
C PRO A 140 21.61 9.74 -6.35
N ALA A 141 21.92 9.90 -7.62
CA ALA A 141 20.93 10.07 -8.68
C ALA A 141 20.27 8.73 -9.09
N HIS A 142 19.32 8.25 -8.29
CA HIS A 142 18.47 7.13 -8.64
C HIS A 142 17.41 7.54 -9.69
N ARG A 143 17.74 7.40 -10.98
CA ARG A 143 16.74 7.40 -12.07
C ARG A 143 16.17 5.99 -12.26
N PRO A 144 14.85 5.83 -12.47
CA PRO A 144 14.27 4.55 -12.88
C PRO A 144 14.88 4.06 -14.20
N ALA A 145 15.13 2.76 -14.30
CA ALA A 145 15.60 2.15 -15.54
C ALA A 145 14.45 2.07 -16.55
N THR A 146 14.29 3.11 -17.36
CA THR A 146 13.44 3.07 -18.55
C THR A 146 14.09 2.16 -19.59
N GLY A 147 13.83 0.86 -19.50
CA GLY A 147 14.33 -0.12 -20.45
C GLY A 147 13.79 0.14 -21.85
N ARG A 148 14.56 0.85 -22.69
CA ARG A 148 14.40 0.77 -24.14
C ARG A 148 14.76 -0.66 -24.55
N SER A 149 13.76 -1.54 -24.62
CA SER A 149 13.88 -2.83 -25.29
C SER A 149 14.38 -2.58 -26.71
N GLY A 150 15.56 -3.09 -27.04
CA GLY A 150 16.28 -2.73 -28.25
C GLY A 150 15.47 -2.97 -29.52
N LEU A 151 15.15 -1.88 -30.23
CA LEU A 151 14.74 -1.90 -31.62
C LEU A 151 15.84 -1.21 -32.41
N ALA A 152 16.61 -2.00 -33.15
CA ALA A 152 17.63 -1.49 -34.05
C ALA A 152 16.97 -0.70 -35.20
N SER A 153 17.63 0.35 -35.67
CA SER A 153 17.11 1.25 -36.70
C SER A 153 16.83 0.52 -38.02
N ALA A 154 15.59 0.62 -38.50
CA ALA A 154 15.28 0.53 -39.92
C ALA A 154 14.69 1.87 -40.36
N ALA A 155 15.44 2.62 -41.17
CA ALA A 155 15.01 3.88 -41.76
C ALA A 155 14.67 3.69 -43.25
N ALA A 156 13.90 4.64 -43.78
CA ALA A 156 13.50 4.78 -45.19
C ALA A 156 12.50 3.74 -45.75
N ALA A 157 11.22 4.15 -45.81
CA ALA A 157 10.51 4.32 -47.07
C ALA A 157 9.22 5.12 -46.81
N ALA A 158 9.17 6.38 -47.26
CA ALA A 158 7.94 7.18 -47.21
C ALA A 158 7.16 6.96 -48.51
N VAL A 159 5.99 6.32 -48.42
CA VAL A 159 5.00 6.27 -49.50
C VAL A 159 3.65 6.65 -48.91
N ALA A 160 2.96 7.58 -49.57
CA ALA A 160 1.67 8.08 -49.13
C ALA A 160 0.59 7.00 -49.28
N GLY A 161 0.19 6.41 -48.15
CA GLY A 161 -0.96 5.54 -48.04
C GLY A 161 -1.46 5.58 -46.61
N ALA A 162 -2.78 5.53 -46.41
CA ALA A 162 -3.43 5.51 -45.09
C ALA A 162 -3.25 4.13 -44.42
N VAL A 163 -1.99 3.76 -44.18
CA VAL A 163 -1.61 2.56 -43.43
C VAL A 163 -2.07 2.76 -42.00
N ARG A 164 -2.93 1.86 -41.51
CA ARG A 164 -3.31 1.78 -40.09
C ARG A 164 -2.03 1.88 -39.26
N ALA A 165 -1.86 2.97 -38.52
CA ALA A 165 -0.69 3.18 -37.68
C ALA A 165 -0.62 2.01 -36.69
N SER A 166 0.34 1.09 -36.91
CA SER A 166 0.44 -0.13 -36.13
C SER A 166 0.64 0.27 -34.68
N ALA A 167 -0.32 -0.07 -33.82
CA ALA A 167 -0.47 0.56 -32.51
C ALA A 167 0.85 0.48 -31.73
N ALA A 168 1.49 1.63 -31.56
CA ALA A 168 2.85 1.71 -31.04
C ALA A 168 2.93 0.96 -29.71
N LYS A 169 3.76 -0.09 -29.65
CA LYS A 169 3.83 -0.98 -28.50
C LYS A 169 4.16 -0.15 -27.25
N LEU A 170 3.18 -0.02 -26.38
CA LEU A 170 3.28 0.86 -25.22
C LEU A 170 4.41 0.39 -24.31
N PRO A 171 5.27 1.32 -23.82
CA PRO A 171 6.46 0.96 -23.08
C PRO A 171 6.09 0.32 -21.74
N PHE A 172 6.77 -0.76 -21.38
CA PHE A 172 6.73 -1.32 -20.04
C PHE A 172 7.87 -0.73 -19.20
N SER A 173 7.60 -0.50 -17.92
CA SER A 173 8.61 -0.12 -16.93
C SER A 173 8.54 -1.06 -15.74
N SER A 174 9.72 -1.39 -15.22
CA SER A 174 9.89 -2.05 -13.94
C SER A 174 11.00 -1.34 -13.18
N ASN A 175 10.83 -1.24 -11.86
CA ASN A 175 11.95 -0.99 -10.99
C ASN A 175 12.88 -2.21 -10.92
N LEU A 176 14.12 -1.99 -10.47
CA LEU A 176 15.00 -3.07 -10.04
C LEU A 176 14.35 -3.81 -8.86
N LEU A 177 14.51 -5.12 -8.81
CA LEU A 177 14.06 -5.93 -7.67
C LEU A 177 14.81 -5.47 -6.40
N ILE A 178 14.08 -5.04 -5.37
CA ILE A 178 14.71 -4.51 -4.14
C ILE A 178 15.54 -5.58 -3.43
N LEU A 179 14.97 -6.79 -3.28
CA LEU A 179 15.65 -7.98 -2.76
C LEU A 179 15.08 -9.24 -3.40
N SER A 180 15.97 -10.17 -3.81
CA SER A 180 15.58 -11.53 -4.20
C SER A 180 15.46 -12.47 -2.98
N GLU A 181 16.31 -12.26 -1.98
CA GLU A 181 16.31 -13.02 -0.73
C GLU A 181 16.23 -12.09 0.47
N PHE A 182 15.36 -12.44 1.41
CA PHE A 182 15.11 -11.68 2.62
C PHE A 182 15.83 -12.38 3.78
N SER A 183 16.91 -11.76 4.30
CA SER A 183 17.67 -12.29 5.45
C SER A 183 17.28 -11.56 6.73
N THR A 184 16.55 -12.25 7.59
CA THR A 184 15.91 -11.70 8.78
C THR A 184 16.06 -12.62 9.96
N ILE A 185 16.39 -12.04 11.11
CA ILE A 185 16.21 -12.71 12.40
C ILE A 185 14.95 -12.20 13.08
N PHE A 186 14.08 -13.11 13.48
CA PHE A 186 12.89 -12.84 14.27
C PHE A 186 13.18 -13.16 15.73
N ILE A 187 13.03 -12.17 16.61
CA ILE A 187 13.46 -12.20 18.00
C ILE A 187 12.23 -12.05 18.91
N PRO A 188 11.70 -13.14 19.51
CA PRO A 188 10.73 -13.07 20.58
C PRO A 188 11.38 -12.46 21.83
N ILE A 189 10.78 -11.44 22.43
CA ILE A 189 11.30 -10.76 23.63
C ILE A 189 10.24 -10.77 24.72
N ALA A 190 10.63 -11.16 25.94
CA ALA A 190 9.81 -11.01 27.14
C ALA A 190 10.59 -10.29 28.23
N GLY A 191 9.96 -9.29 28.85
CA GLY A 191 10.43 -8.74 30.12
C GLY A 191 10.10 -9.72 31.25
N ILE A 192 11.10 -10.09 32.05
CA ILE A 192 10.94 -10.90 33.25
C ILE A 192 11.51 -10.22 34.50
N THR A 193 10.90 -10.54 35.64
CA THR A 193 11.39 -10.24 36.99
C THR A 193 12.43 -11.29 37.42
N PRO A 194 13.24 -11.04 38.48
CA PRO A 194 14.15 -12.05 39.03
C PRO A 194 13.46 -13.34 39.49
N ALA A 195 12.16 -13.28 39.81
CA ALA A 195 11.33 -14.43 40.17
C ALA A 195 10.75 -15.18 38.95
N GLY A 196 11.13 -14.84 37.72
CA GLY A 196 10.63 -15.45 36.48
C GLY A 196 9.24 -14.97 36.03
N ASN A 197 8.52 -14.19 36.84
CA ASN A 197 7.25 -13.58 36.48
C ASN A 197 7.43 -12.49 35.41
N ALA A 198 6.38 -12.22 34.63
CA ALA A 198 6.33 -11.11 33.67
C ALA A 198 6.52 -9.74 34.34
N CYS A 199 7.04 -8.78 33.57
CA CYS A 199 7.13 -7.40 34.02
C CYS A 199 5.78 -6.70 33.99
N VAL A 200 5.36 -6.05 35.07
CA VAL A 200 4.13 -5.24 35.08
C VAL A 200 4.28 -4.04 34.13
N PRO A 201 3.26 -3.72 33.29
CA PRO A 201 1.94 -4.35 33.17
C PRO A 201 1.82 -5.35 31.99
N THR A 202 2.95 -5.83 31.46
CA THR A 202 2.98 -6.89 30.42
C THR A 202 2.52 -8.24 30.97
N ALA A 203 1.80 -9.01 30.15
CA ALA A 203 1.41 -10.37 30.49
C ALA A 203 2.55 -11.39 30.29
N ALA A 204 2.49 -12.49 31.05
CA ALA A 204 3.44 -13.61 30.95
C ALA A 204 3.45 -14.25 29.55
N PRO A 205 4.54 -14.96 29.15
CA PRO A 205 4.68 -15.62 27.84
C PRO A 205 3.70 -16.77 27.53
N VAL A 206 2.41 -16.50 27.58
CA VAL A 206 1.38 -17.41 27.09
C VAL A 206 1.45 -17.44 25.56
N ASN A 207 2.10 -18.48 25.04
CA ASN A 207 2.07 -18.97 23.65
C ASN A 207 3.07 -18.40 22.62
N ILE A 208 3.99 -17.49 22.95
CA ILE A 208 5.05 -17.06 22.01
C ILE A 208 6.30 -17.96 22.12
N SER A 209 6.20 -19.18 21.60
CA SER A 209 7.35 -20.09 21.46
C SER A 209 8.01 -19.98 20.08
N LYS A 210 9.30 -20.32 19.96
CA LYS A 210 10.01 -20.38 18.67
C LYS A 210 9.27 -21.23 17.63
N PRO A 211 8.79 -22.46 17.91
CA PRO A 211 7.98 -23.21 16.95
C PRO A 211 6.65 -22.54 16.57
N ALA A 212 6.00 -21.82 17.49
CA ALA A 212 4.78 -21.07 17.15
C ALA A 212 5.08 -19.91 16.19
N VAL A 213 6.17 -19.19 16.45
CA VAL A 213 6.67 -18.12 15.59
C VAL A 213 7.12 -18.65 14.23
N GLU A 214 7.85 -19.76 14.18
CA GLU A 214 8.28 -20.38 12.92
C GLU A 214 7.10 -20.77 12.01
N ARG A 215 5.98 -21.25 12.57
CA ARG A 215 4.75 -21.56 11.80
C ARG A 215 4.06 -20.33 11.21
N VAL A 216 4.34 -19.14 11.70
CA VAL A 216 3.81 -17.86 11.21
C VAL A 216 4.77 -17.23 10.19
N VAL A 217 6.07 -17.43 10.38
CA VAL A 217 7.13 -16.85 9.55
C VAL A 217 7.42 -17.69 8.30
N PHE A 218 7.62 -19.00 8.45
CA PHE A 218 8.21 -19.87 7.42
C PHE A 218 7.16 -20.77 6.75
N GLN A 219 7.09 -20.71 5.42
CA GLN A 219 6.20 -21.55 4.61
C GLN A 219 6.57 -23.03 4.75
N GLU A 220 7.87 -23.33 4.93
CA GLU A 220 8.38 -24.68 5.16
C GLU A 220 7.85 -25.31 6.46
N GLY A 221 7.44 -24.49 7.44
CA GLY A 221 6.80 -24.95 8.67
C GLY A 221 5.27 -25.00 8.62
N ASN A 222 4.65 -24.44 7.57
CA ASN A 222 3.20 -24.28 7.48
C ASN A 222 2.76 -23.98 6.03
N SER A 223 2.58 -25.03 5.22
CA SER A 223 2.14 -24.91 3.82
C SER A 223 0.63 -24.68 3.63
N ARG A 224 -0.16 -24.77 4.71
CA ARG A 224 -1.65 -24.75 4.66
C ARG A 224 -2.27 -23.40 5.02
N ARG A 225 -1.50 -22.44 5.52
CA ARG A 225 -1.96 -21.10 5.88
C ARG A 225 -0.99 -20.06 5.34
N ALA A 226 -1.45 -18.82 5.23
CA ALA A 226 -0.57 -17.70 4.99
C ALA A 226 0.51 -17.61 6.09
N THR A 227 1.74 -17.36 5.65
CA THR A 227 2.93 -17.11 6.44
C THR A 227 3.65 -15.90 5.85
N VAL A 228 4.54 -15.27 6.61
CA VAL A 228 5.34 -14.14 6.09
C VAL A 228 6.08 -14.55 4.80
N ALA A 229 6.72 -15.72 4.83
CA ALA A 229 7.40 -16.31 3.67
C ALA A 229 6.46 -16.57 2.50
N SER A 230 5.30 -17.20 2.70
CA SER A 230 4.37 -17.49 1.61
C SER A 230 3.78 -16.22 1.02
N THR A 231 3.49 -15.19 1.82
CA THR A 231 2.98 -13.91 1.30
C THR A 231 4.02 -13.22 0.43
N PHE A 232 5.28 -13.11 0.87
CA PHE A 232 6.36 -12.58 0.03
C PHE A 232 6.58 -13.43 -1.23
N ASN A 233 6.60 -14.77 -1.11
CA ASN A 233 6.82 -15.69 -2.22
C ASN A 233 5.69 -15.63 -3.27
N LEU A 234 4.43 -15.72 -2.84
CA LEU A 234 3.26 -15.71 -3.73
C LEU A 234 3.06 -14.33 -4.38
N CYS A 235 3.02 -13.25 -3.59
CA CYS A 235 2.74 -11.91 -4.09
C CYS A 235 3.86 -11.32 -4.96
N SER A 236 5.08 -11.88 -4.89
CA SER A 236 6.21 -11.52 -5.74
C SER A 236 6.41 -12.45 -6.95
N TYR A 237 5.56 -13.47 -7.13
CA TYR A 237 5.73 -14.52 -8.16
C TYR A 237 7.08 -15.25 -8.05
N GLY A 238 7.49 -15.53 -6.81
CA GLY A 238 8.73 -16.22 -6.48
C GLY A 238 10.00 -15.37 -6.56
N LYS A 239 9.89 -14.07 -6.87
CA LYS A 239 11.03 -13.14 -7.02
C LYS A 239 11.69 -12.80 -5.68
N THR A 240 10.92 -12.64 -4.61
CA THR A 240 11.41 -12.34 -3.26
C THR A 240 11.08 -13.50 -2.31
N ARG A 241 12.10 -14.06 -1.65
CA ARG A 241 11.97 -15.26 -0.81
C ARG A 241 12.51 -15.07 0.60
N LEU A 242 11.71 -15.42 1.60
CA LEU A 242 12.09 -15.58 3.00
C LEU A 242 12.03 -17.07 3.32
N THR A 243 13.11 -17.65 3.84
CA THR A 243 13.24 -19.10 4.05
C THR A 243 14.01 -19.40 5.34
N ARG A 244 13.93 -20.63 5.85
CA ARG A 244 14.78 -21.12 6.96
C ARG A 244 16.28 -21.14 6.62
N LYS A 245 16.66 -21.04 5.34
CA LYS A 245 18.06 -21.02 4.88
C LYS A 245 18.71 -19.65 5.06
N ASN A 246 17.96 -18.57 4.79
CA ASN A 246 18.46 -17.19 4.80
C ASN A 246 17.97 -16.37 6.01
N SER A 247 16.91 -16.82 6.69
CA SER A 247 16.30 -16.19 7.86
C SER A 247 16.21 -17.16 9.05
N LEU A 248 16.04 -16.63 10.26
CA LEU A 248 16.06 -17.38 11.52
C LEU A 248 14.97 -16.89 12.48
N VAL A 249 14.46 -17.78 13.32
CA VAL A 249 13.72 -17.43 14.54
C VAL A 249 14.59 -17.79 15.74
N SER A 250 14.88 -16.83 16.62
CA SER A 250 15.61 -17.12 17.85
C SER A 250 14.72 -17.80 18.88
N ASP A 251 15.34 -18.44 19.87
CA ASP A 251 14.64 -18.77 21.12
C ASP A 251 14.25 -17.48 21.87
N LEU A 252 13.35 -17.59 22.84
CA LEU A 252 12.87 -16.44 23.62
C LEU A 252 14.05 -15.71 24.27
N VAL A 253 14.10 -14.39 24.08
CA VAL A 253 15.06 -13.52 24.73
C VAL A 253 14.38 -12.90 25.94
N GLN A 254 14.80 -13.37 27.11
CA GLN A 254 14.37 -12.85 28.40
C GLN A 254 15.26 -11.67 28.78
N LEU A 255 14.64 -10.53 29.07
CA LEU A 255 15.30 -9.30 29.51
C LEU A 255 14.77 -8.89 30.89
N PRO A 256 15.56 -8.20 31.73
CA PRO A 256 15.05 -7.61 32.97
C PRO A 256 13.98 -6.54 32.68
N CYS A 257 13.07 -6.26 33.62
CA CYS A 257 12.00 -5.26 33.46
C CYS A 257 12.46 -3.83 33.20
N LYS A 258 13.71 -3.53 33.53
CA LYS A 258 14.39 -2.26 33.26
C LYS A 258 15.87 -2.54 33.04
N GLY A 259 16.50 -1.71 32.24
CA GLY A 259 17.92 -1.80 31.94
C GLY A 259 18.43 -0.50 31.34
N SER A 260 19.61 -0.56 30.74
CA SER A 260 20.21 0.57 30.04
C SER A 260 21.12 0.05 28.94
N THR A 261 21.00 0.61 27.73
CA THR A 261 21.90 0.31 26.61
C THR A 261 22.49 1.63 26.11
N HIS A 262 23.81 1.67 25.85
CA HIS A 262 24.53 2.92 25.52
C HIS A 262 24.32 4.07 26.54
N ALA A 263 24.11 3.72 27.81
CA ALA A 263 23.72 4.61 28.91
C ALA A 263 22.37 5.36 28.70
N ILE A 264 21.52 4.85 27.80
CA ILE A 264 20.11 5.23 27.66
C ILE A 264 19.27 4.20 28.44
N PRO A 265 18.58 4.61 29.52
CA PRO A 265 17.75 3.70 30.30
C PRO A 265 16.48 3.31 29.54
N TRP A 266 16.00 2.09 29.75
CA TRP A 266 14.78 1.55 29.15
C TRP A 266 13.98 0.71 30.16
N SER A 267 12.66 0.59 29.98
CA SER A 267 11.78 -0.25 30.81
C SER A 267 10.57 -0.79 30.05
N PHE A 268 10.15 -2.02 30.38
CA PHE A 268 8.92 -2.65 29.87
C PHE A 268 7.62 -2.02 30.42
N ALA A 269 7.71 -1.12 31.41
CA ALA A 269 6.57 -0.38 31.92
C ALA A 269 6.24 0.90 31.10
N ALA A 270 7.04 1.22 30.09
CA ALA A 270 6.87 2.37 29.21
C ALA A 270 6.99 1.95 27.74
N CYS A 271 6.56 2.82 26.82
CA CYS A 271 6.66 2.57 25.37
C CYS A 271 7.19 3.80 24.61
N THR A 272 8.31 4.35 25.07
CA THR A 272 9.02 5.39 24.32
C THR A 272 9.95 4.76 23.27
N PHE A 273 10.44 5.58 22.36
CA PHE A 273 11.48 5.19 21.40
C PHE A 273 12.70 4.53 22.09
N ASP A 274 13.18 5.16 23.16
CA ASP A 274 14.31 4.67 23.97
C ASP A 274 14.02 3.30 24.58
N ASP A 275 12.76 3.04 24.97
CA ASP A 275 12.37 1.77 25.57
C ASP A 275 12.43 0.65 24.54
N PHE A 276 11.71 0.75 23.42
CA PHE A 276 11.65 -0.33 22.44
C PHE A 276 12.93 -0.52 21.62
N ASN A 277 13.71 0.55 21.40
CA ASN A 277 15.03 0.42 20.81
C ASN A 277 16.04 -0.14 21.84
N GLY A 278 15.94 0.25 23.11
CA GLY A 278 16.75 -0.29 24.20
C GLY A 278 16.53 -1.80 24.43
N TRP A 279 15.28 -2.27 24.37
CA TRP A 279 14.96 -3.71 24.36
C TRP A 279 15.62 -4.43 23.17
N ALA A 280 15.66 -3.79 22.00
CA ALA A 280 16.25 -4.37 20.80
C ALA A 280 17.77 -4.49 20.90
N ASP A 281 18.47 -3.44 21.35
CA ASP A 281 19.92 -3.49 21.58
C ASP A 281 20.28 -4.53 22.65
N ALA A 282 19.50 -4.60 23.74
CA ALA A 282 19.70 -5.59 24.81
C ALA A 282 19.46 -7.02 24.32
N ALA A 283 18.44 -7.24 23.48
CA ALA A 283 18.16 -8.54 22.90
C ALA A 283 19.25 -8.98 21.90
N ASP A 284 19.73 -8.06 21.06
CA ASP A 284 20.84 -8.30 20.15
C ASP A 284 22.13 -8.66 20.92
N ALA A 285 22.39 -8.01 22.07
CA ALA A 285 23.52 -8.35 22.94
C ALA A 285 23.38 -9.76 23.56
N VAL A 286 22.19 -10.16 24.03
CA VAL A 286 21.93 -11.52 24.53
C VAL A 286 22.14 -12.57 23.44
N LEU A 287 21.72 -12.29 22.20
CA LEU A 287 21.93 -13.22 21.08
C LEU A 287 23.41 -13.30 20.67
N ARG A 288 24.15 -12.19 20.64
CA ARG A 288 25.61 -12.21 20.43
C ARG A 288 26.32 -13.04 21.50
N ALA A 289 25.94 -12.90 22.78
CA ALA A 289 26.47 -13.70 23.88
C ALA A 289 26.13 -15.21 23.76
N ARG A 290 25.03 -15.55 23.10
CA ARG A 290 24.67 -16.94 22.72
C ARG A 290 25.36 -17.43 21.43
N GLY A 291 26.29 -16.67 20.87
CA GLY A 291 27.06 -17.04 19.66
C GLY A 291 26.36 -16.77 18.32
N PHE A 292 25.24 -16.03 18.31
CA PHE A 292 24.60 -15.66 17.04
C PHE A 292 25.37 -14.54 16.34
N ASN A 293 25.79 -14.78 15.09
CA ASN A 293 26.27 -13.74 14.20
C ASN A 293 25.08 -12.87 13.73
N MET A 294 24.90 -11.73 14.39
CA MET A 294 23.82 -10.79 14.14
C MET A 294 24.02 -9.92 12.88
N ASP A 295 25.23 -9.90 12.32
CA ASP A 295 25.57 -9.11 11.14
C ASP A 295 25.21 -9.87 9.84
N ARG A 296 24.96 -11.19 9.95
CA ARG A 296 24.36 -12.00 8.87
C ARG A 296 22.95 -11.53 8.48
N TYR A 297 22.20 -10.94 9.42
CA TYR A 297 20.79 -10.60 9.26
C TYR A 297 20.62 -9.08 9.18
N ALA A 298 20.56 -8.55 7.94
CA ALA A 298 20.37 -7.12 7.68
C ALA A 298 19.05 -6.57 8.28
N TYR A 299 18.05 -7.44 8.40
CA TYR A 299 16.74 -7.13 8.97
C TYR A 299 16.56 -7.86 10.32
N ARG A 300 16.08 -7.15 11.34
CA ARG A 300 15.83 -7.68 12.69
C ARG A 300 14.38 -7.38 13.07
N LYS A 301 13.58 -8.43 13.20
CA LYS A 301 12.15 -8.32 13.55
C LYS A 301 11.93 -8.70 14.99
N LEU A 302 11.67 -7.69 15.82
CA LEU A 302 11.57 -7.82 17.27
C LEU A 302 10.11 -7.98 17.69
N ARG A 303 9.84 -8.76 18.72
CA ARG A 303 8.49 -8.97 19.27
C ARG A 303 8.50 -8.75 20.77
N PRO A 304 8.46 -7.49 21.24
CA PRO A 304 8.27 -7.21 22.65
C PRO A 304 6.87 -7.68 23.07
N GLN A 305 6.82 -8.59 24.02
CA GLN A 305 5.55 -9.01 24.59
C GLN A 305 5.02 -7.93 25.55
N LEU A 306 3.94 -7.27 25.12
CA LEU A 306 3.37 -6.08 25.79
C LEU A 306 1.88 -6.24 26.09
N GLY A 307 1.34 -7.44 25.82
CA GLY A 307 -0.09 -7.72 25.88
C GLY A 307 -0.68 -7.61 27.28
N SER A 308 -1.97 -7.31 27.31
CA SER A 308 -2.82 -7.25 28.49
C SER A 308 -2.97 -8.57 29.25
N THR A 309 -3.31 -8.48 30.54
CA THR A 309 -3.82 -9.61 31.35
C THR A 309 -4.88 -10.43 30.59
N GLY A 310 -4.79 -11.76 30.66
CA GLY A 310 -5.39 -12.74 29.72
C GLY A 310 -6.93 -12.87 29.65
N ALA A 311 -7.68 -11.82 29.96
CA ALA A 311 -9.12 -11.72 29.71
C ALA A 311 -9.41 -11.38 28.24
N SER A 312 -8.73 -10.39 27.64
CA SER A 312 -9.01 -9.90 26.28
C SER A 312 -8.68 -10.92 25.17
N GLN A 313 -7.60 -11.70 25.34
CA GLN A 313 -7.09 -12.62 24.31
C GLN A 313 -8.10 -13.73 23.93
N ARG A 314 -9.02 -14.09 24.84
CA ARG A 314 -10.08 -15.07 24.55
C ARG A 314 -11.15 -14.54 23.60
N ALA A 315 -11.40 -13.23 23.58
CA ALA A 315 -12.33 -12.61 22.63
C ALA A 315 -11.73 -12.55 21.22
N ALA A 316 -10.46 -12.15 21.09
CA ALA A 316 -9.77 -12.06 19.80
C ALA A 316 -9.66 -13.42 19.06
N ALA A 317 -9.48 -14.52 19.79
CA ALA A 317 -9.46 -15.86 19.22
C ALA A 317 -10.84 -16.38 18.77
N ALA A 318 -11.93 -15.81 19.30
CA ALA A 318 -13.31 -16.18 18.96
C ALA A 318 -13.90 -15.34 17.80
N ALA A 319 -13.26 -14.24 17.42
CA ALA A 319 -13.72 -13.31 16.39
C ALA A 319 -13.32 -13.69 14.95
N LEU A 320 -12.71 -14.87 14.73
CA LEU A 320 -12.55 -15.42 13.39
C LEU A 320 -13.88 -16.08 12.97
N PRO A 321 -14.50 -15.69 11.83
CA PRO A 321 -15.74 -16.32 11.40
C PRO A 321 -15.50 -17.81 11.14
N PRO A 322 -16.40 -18.71 11.59
CA PRO A 322 -16.29 -20.13 11.28
C PRO A 322 -16.43 -20.30 9.76
N GLY A 323 -15.35 -20.72 9.10
CA GLY A 323 -15.36 -20.96 7.67
C GLY A 323 -16.47 -21.94 7.29
N HIS A 324 -17.25 -21.60 6.27
CA HIS A 324 -18.39 -22.40 5.80
C HIS A 324 -17.94 -23.80 5.33
N GLY A 325 -17.95 -24.76 6.26
CA GLY A 325 -17.84 -26.17 5.95
C GLY A 325 -19.12 -26.66 5.29
N GLY A 326 -19.06 -26.97 4.00
CA GLY A 326 -20.18 -27.58 3.28
C GLY A 326 -20.63 -28.89 3.93
N GLY A 327 -21.95 -29.09 4.05
CA GLY A 327 -22.52 -30.25 4.71
C GLY A 327 -22.21 -31.57 4.00
N GLY A 328 -21.32 -32.37 4.59
CA GLY A 328 -21.12 -33.78 4.24
C GLY A 328 -22.04 -34.68 5.06
N SER A 329 -22.83 -35.51 4.38
CA SER A 329 -23.82 -36.41 5.00
C SER A 329 -23.19 -37.52 5.86
N LYS A 330 -23.86 -37.86 6.98
CA LYS A 330 -23.48 -38.96 7.87
C LYS A 330 -23.67 -40.32 7.19
N LEU A 331 -22.60 -41.12 7.12
CA LEU A 331 -22.71 -42.59 7.07
C LEU A 331 -21.67 -43.21 8.02
N GLY A 332 -22.10 -44.27 8.73
CA GLY A 332 -21.37 -44.87 9.85
C GLY A 332 -20.22 -45.81 9.46
N PRO A 333 -19.45 -46.30 10.46
CA PRO A 333 -18.16 -46.93 10.23
C PRO A 333 -18.25 -48.43 9.92
N LYS A 334 -17.36 -48.91 9.04
CA LYS A 334 -16.92 -50.31 9.02
C LYS A 334 -15.41 -50.40 9.12
N ARG A 335 -14.97 -51.26 10.06
CA ARG A 335 -13.57 -51.63 10.29
C ARG A 335 -12.98 -52.35 9.07
N ARG A 336 -11.69 -52.13 8.79
CA ARG A 336 -10.67 -53.18 8.62
C ARG A 336 -9.28 -52.57 8.65
N ALA A 337 -8.35 -53.28 9.29
CA ALA A 337 -6.92 -52.98 9.24
C ALA A 337 -6.30 -53.73 8.06
N ALA A 338 -5.27 -53.14 7.43
CA ALA A 338 -4.31 -53.86 6.61
C ALA A 338 -2.98 -53.09 6.54
N GLU A 339 -1.91 -53.88 6.55
CA GLU A 339 -0.48 -53.57 6.57
C GLU A 339 0.03 -52.36 5.76
N SER A 340 0.95 -51.62 6.38
CA SER A 340 1.95 -50.81 5.67
C SER A 340 3.16 -51.69 5.29
N ARG A 341 3.41 -51.86 3.99
CA ARG A 341 4.73 -52.26 3.48
C ARG A 341 5.23 -51.16 2.55
N GLY A 342 6.45 -50.69 2.79
CA GLY A 342 7.04 -49.61 1.99
C GLY A 342 7.62 -50.12 0.67
N CYS A 343 7.86 -49.18 -0.25
CA CYS A 343 8.76 -49.38 -1.38
C CYS A 343 9.69 -48.18 -1.51
N ASP A 344 10.93 -48.48 -1.87
CA ASP A 344 12.05 -47.55 -1.84
C ASP A 344 12.23 -46.78 -3.17
N ARG A 345 13.14 -45.82 -3.11
CA ARG A 345 13.66 -44.95 -4.17
C ARG A 345 13.98 -45.70 -5.49
N ARG A 346 13.63 -45.13 -6.64
CA ARG A 346 14.55 -44.42 -7.58
C ARG A 346 13.84 -43.98 -8.90
N PRO A 347 14.44 -43.07 -9.70
CA PRO A 347 13.72 -42.34 -10.75
C PRO A 347 13.91 -42.91 -12.15
N TRP A 348 13.00 -42.57 -13.07
CA TRP A 348 13.24 -42.69 -14.51
C TRP A 348 12.73 -41.47 -15.27
N ALA A 349 13.46 -41.13 -16.33
CA ALA A 349 13.13 -40.08 -17.29
C ALA A 349 12.66 -40.71 -18.61
N GLY A 350 11.97 -39.95 -19.46
CA GLY A 350 11.83 -40.31 -20.87
C GLY A 350 10.41 -40.20 -21.46
N ASN A 351 10.27 -39.20 -22.33
CA ASN A 351 9.46 -39.19 -23.56
C ASN A 351 7.96 -39.58 -23.56
N CYS A 352 7.16 -38.56 -23.89
CA CYS A 352 6.46 -38.48 -25.17
C CYS A 352 5.85 -39.78 -25.76
N GLY A 353 4.54 -39.96 -25.55
CA GLY A 353 3.69 -40.81 -26.38
C GLY A 353 2.36 -40.10 -26.65
N ARG A 354 2.08 -39.75 -27.91
CA ARG A 354 0.74 -39.33 -28.33
C ARG A 354 -0.13 -40.57 -28.54
N SER A 355 -1.33 -40.59 -27.98
CA SER A 355 -2.45 -41.35 -28.55
C SER A 355 -3.78 -40.72 -28.15
N SER A 356 -4.74 -40.87 -29.05
CA SER A 356 -5.94 -40.02 -29.16
C SER A 356 -7.22 -40.73 -28.75
N ALA A 357 -8.17 -39.92 -28.28
CA ALA A 357 -9.63 -40.13 -28.34
C ALA A 357 -10.25 -41.33 -27.60
N ALA A 358 -11.13 -41.04 -26.64
CA ALA A 358 -12.50 -41.54 -26.69
C ALA A 358 -13.50 -40.63 -25.93
N ARG A 359 -14.69 -40.54 -26.53
CA ARG A 359 -15.91 -39.81 -26.18
C ARG A 359 -16.34 -39.92 -24.70
N GLY A 360 -16.85 -38.81 -24.16
CA GLY A 360 -17.63 -38.77 -22.92
C GLY A 360 -18.67 -37.66 -22.95
N SER A 361 -19.82 -37.90 -23.58
CA SER A 361 -20.92 -36.94 -23.71
C SER A 361 -21.76 -36.88 -22.43
N GLY A 362 -21.56 -35.85 -21.61
CA GLY A 362 -22.39 -35.55 -20.44
C GLY A 362 -23.25 -34.31 -20.67
N GLN A 363 -24.58 -34.49 -20.74
CA GLN A 363 -25.53 -33.37 -20.72
C GLN A 363 -25.48 -32.67 -19.35
N ILE A 364 -25.31 -31.35 -19.33
CA ILE A 364 -25.52 -30.53 -18.12
C ILE A 364 -26.64 -29.53 -18.41
N ALA A 365 -27.62 -29.49 -17.52
CA ALA A 365 -28.85 -28.73 -17.69
C ALA A 365 -28.61 -27.21 -17.67
N LYS A 366 -29.16 -26.51 -18.66
CA LYS A 366 -29.28 -25.05 -18.63
C LYS A 366 -30.29 -24.64 -17.56
N ARG A 367 -29.84 -23.97 -16.48
CA ARG A 367 -30.70 -23.07 -15.70
C ARG A 367 -30.37 -21.64 -16.08
N ALA A 368 -31.25 -21.02 -16.86
CA ALA A 368 -31.21 -19.60 -17.10
C ALA A 368 -31.90 -18.88 -15.93
N ALA A 369 -31.18 -17.96 -15.28
CA ALA A 369 -31.74 -17.01 -14.34
C ALA A 369 -31.60 -15.60 -14.94
N ALA A 370 -32.72 -14.93 -15.20
CA ALA A 370 -32.74 -13.58 -15.73
C ALA A 370 -32.88 -12.56 -14.57
N PRO A 371 -32.04 -11.52 -14.50
CA PRO A 371 -32.22 -10.42 -13.56
C PRO A 371 -33.03 -9.29 -14.21
N ASN A 372 -34.26 -9.07 -13.72
CA ASN A 372 -35.00 -7.83 -13.95
C ASN A 372 -34.90 -6.98 -12.68
N HIS A 373 -34.29 -5.79 -12.77
CA HIS A 373 -34.71 -4.55 -12.10
C HIS A 373 -33.74 -3.41 -12.46
N ALA A 374 -34.13 -2.58 -13.43
CA ALA A 374 -33.42 -1.35 -13.76
C ALA A 374 -34.01 -0.17 -12.96
N SER A 375 -33.29 0.31 -11.94
CA SER A 375 -33.63 1.54 -11.23
C SER A 375 -33.02 2.76 -11.95
N ARG A 376 -33.86 3.71 -12.35
CA ARG A 376 -33.44 4.97 -12.98
C ARG A 376 -32.70 5.88 -11.97
N PRO A 377 -31.53 6.45 -12.30
CA PRO A 377 -30.91 7.47 -11.46
C PRO A 377 -31.64 8.81 -11.58
N ARG A 378 -31.99 9.43 -10.44
CA ARG A 378 -32.41 10.83 -10.39
C ARG A 378 -31.20 11.74 -10.62
N ARG A 379 -31.34 12.77 -11.46
CA ARG A 379 -30.34 13.85 -11.58
C ARG A 379 -30.40 14.77 -10.34
N MET A 380 -29.24 15.13 -9.82
CA MET A 380 -29.06 16.29 -8.92
C MET A 380 -28.49 17.47 -9.71
N PRO A 381 -28.88 18.74 -9.42
CA PRO A 381 -28.33 19.92 -10.08
C PRO A 381 -26.95 20.32 -9.51
N SER A 382 -26.18 21.07 -10.29
CA SER A 382 -24.82 21.52 -9.95
C SER A 382 -24.78 22.96 -9.46
N GLY A 383 -24.01 23.22 -8.38
CA GLY A 383 -23.56 24.57 -8.01
C GLY A 383 -23.68 24.97 -6.54
N ALA A 384 -22.82 24.43 -5.66
CA ALA A 384 -22.47 24.99 -4.34
C ALA A 384 -21.23 24.26 -3.77
N PRO A 385 -20.41 24.87 -2.88
CA PRO A 385 -19.30 24.19 -2.24
C PRO A 385 -19.77 23.11 -1.25
N TYR A 386 -19.44 21.84 -1.51
CA TYR A 386 -19.88 20.73 -0.68
C TYR A 386 -19.10 20.63 0.64
N ARG A 387 -19.76 20.96 1.76
CA ARG A 387 -19.57 20.20 3.00
C ARG A 387 -20.24 18.84 2.83
N TRP A 388 -19.51 17.75 3.06
CA TRP A 388 -20.12 16.41 3.08
C TRP A 388 -20.70 16.12 4.45
N ALA A 389 -22.01 15.86 4.49
CA ALA A 389 -22.65 15.12 5.58
C ALA A 389 -22.49 13.61 5.28
N HIS A 390 -21.99 12.85 6.25
CA HIS A 390 -21.79 11.40 6.10
C HIS A 390 -23.12 10.63 6.21
N PRO A 391 -23.39 9.67 5.30
CA PRO A 391 -24.23 8.54 5.63
C PRO A 391 -23.42 7.56 6.50
N SER A 392 -23.91 7.30 7.72
CA SER A 392 -23.25 6.46 8.71
C SER A 392 -23.47 4.97 8.45
N ASN A 393 -22.48 4.30 7.86
CA ASN A 393 -22.31 2.85 8.05
C ASN A 393 -21.45 2.62 9.30
N THR A 394 -22.08 2.75 10.46
CA THR A 394 -21.47 2.51 11.77
C THR A 394 -21.61 1.05 12.18
N GLU A 395 -20.62 0.22 11.82
CA GLU A 395 -20.25 -0.89 12.69
C GLU A 395 -19.13 -0.40 13.61
N HIS A 396 -19.49 -0.13 14.86
CA HIS A 396 -18.56 0.35 15.88
C HIS A 396 -17.62 -0.76 16.34
N ALA A 397 -16.31 -0.55 16.20
CA ALA A 397 -15.46 -0.72 17.37
C ALA A 397 -15.67 0.54 18.23
N PRO A 398 -16.14 0.45 19.48
CA PRO A 398 -16.44 1.64 20.28
C PRO A 398 -15.14 2.37 20.64
N GLY A 399 -14.95 3.55 20.03
CA GLY A 399 -13.95 4.52 20.46
C GLY A 399 -14.36 5.10 21.81
N GLY A 400 -14.00 4.41 22.90
CA GLY A 400 -14.20 4.91 24.25
C GLY A 400 -13.29 6.11 24.51
N GLU A 401 -13.87 7.20 25.00
CA GLU A 401 -13.12 8.38 25.42
C GLU A 401 -12.09 8.02 26.50
N GLY A 402 -10.92 8.68 26.44
CA GLY A 402 -9.70 8.26 27.13
C GLY A 402 -9.70 8.41 28.66
N GLY A 403 -10.44 7.56 29.36
CA GLY A 403 -10.23 7.28 30.78
C GLY A 403 -8.86 6.63 31.02
N PRO A 404 -8.13 6.98 32.10
CA PRO A 404 -6.78 6.47 32.33
C PRO A 404 -6.80 4.98 32.72
N GLY A 405 -6.28 4.13 31.84
CA GLY A 405 -5.83 2.78 32.19
C GLY A 405 -6.93 1.80 32.61
N GLY A 406 -7.88 1.52 31.71
CA GLY A 406 -8.69 0.30 31.83
C GLY A 406 -7.79 -0.94 31.89
N PRO A 407 -8.08 -1.95 32.75
CA PRO A 407 -7.22 -3.11 32.95
C PRO A 407 -7.17 -3.98 31.70
N GLY A 408 -6.18 -3.74 30.85
CA GLY A 408 -5.91 -4.53 29.66
C GLY A 408 -5.65 -3.75 28.37
N GLN A 409 -5.13 -2.51 28.44
CA GLN A 409 -4.41 -1.93 27.30
C GLN A 409 -2.95 -2.39 27.31
N SER A 410 -2.38 -2.66 26.14
CA SER A 410 -0.94 -2.90 25.98
C SER A 410 -0.15 -1.63 26.28
N VAL A 411 1.05 -1.77 26.86
CA VAL A 411 1.93 -0.61 27.18
C VAL A 411 2.24 0.23 25.94
N CYS A 412 2.33 -0.44 24.80
CA CYS A 412 2.44 0.17 23.49
C CYS A 412 1.07 0.18 22.79
N PRO A 413 0.55 1.34 22.37
CA PRO A 413 -0.73 1.45 21.67
C PRO A 413 -0.62 1.19 20.15
N TRP A 414 0.36 0.39 19.72
CA TRP A 414 0.64 0.08 18.32
C TRP A 414 0.69 -1.42 18.06
N ILE A 415 0.19 -1.82 16.89
CA ILE A 415 0.26 -3.20 16.37
C ILE A 415 1.70 -3.57 16.00
N GLY A 416 2.43 -2.60 15.47
CA GLY A 416 3.83 -2.70 15.11
C GLY A 416 4.42 -1.32 14.81
N LEU A 417 5.73 -1.31 14.57
CA LEU A 417 6.52 -0.15 14.17
C LEU A 417 7.65 -0.61 13.25
N GLY A 418 8.10 0.23 12.32
CA GLY A 418 9.20 -0.12 11.42
C GLY A 418 10.06 1.07 11.02
N TYR A 419 11.38 0.86 10.97
CA TYR A 419 12.26 1.77 10.23
C TYR A 419 11.87 1.72 8.75
N ILE A 420 11.50 2.86 8.19
CA ILE A 420 11.23 3.01 6.77
C ILE A 420 12.56 3.02 6.02
N GLY A 421 12.68 2.23 4.96
CA GLY A 421 13.66 2.42 3.90
C GLY A 421 15.11 2.04 4.22
N CYS A 422 15.38 0.75 4.21
CA CYS A 422 16.68 0.17 4.54
C CYS A 422 17.54 -0.10 3.30
N ASP A 423 18.72 0.52 3.21
CA ASP A 423 19.73 0.22 2.19
C ASP A 423 20.76 -0.84 2.63
N GLY A 424 20.66 -1.33 3.88
CA GLY A 424 21.62 -2.25 4.48
C GLY A 424 22.87 -1.56 5.06
N THR A 425 22.95 -0.24 5.01
CA THR A 425 24.07 0.54 5.58
C THR A 425 23.89 0.88 7.06
N TYR A 426 22.84 0.33 7.68
CA TYR A 426 22.56 0.32 9.11
C TYR A 426 21.66 -0.88 9.44
N GLU A 427 21.62 -1.28 10.71
CA GLU A 427 20.80 -2.40 11.17
C GLU A 427 19.33 -2.02 11.13
N CYS A 428 18.54 -2.78 10.38
CA CYS A 428 17.13 -2.45 10.21
C CYS A 428 16.22 -3.19 11.15
N ARG A 429 15.38 -2.42 11.85
CA ARG A 429 14.51 -2.91 12.89
C ARG A 429 13.06 -2.67 12.54
N SER A 430 12.23 -3.61 12.98
CA SER A 430 10.81 -3.37 13.14
C SER A 430 10.28 -4.21 14.30
N TRP A 431 9.23 -3.73 14.96
CA TRP A 431 8.61 -4.30 16.16
C TRP A 431 7.18 -4.76 15.83
N VAL A 432 6.68 -5.80 16.50
CA VAL A 432 5.26 -6.21 16.48
C VAL A 432 4.84 -6.45 17.92
N GLY A 433 3.69 -5.90 18.30
CA GLY A 433 3.09 -6.06 19.63
C GLY A 433 2.78 -7.53 19.95
N GLY A 434 2.78 -7.87 21.24
CA GLY A 434 2.71 -9.27 21.70
C GLY A 434 1.45 -10.00 21.24
N GLU A 435 0.31 -9.32 21.29
CA GLU A 435 -1.00 -9.78 20.81
C GLU A 435 -1.06 -9.99 19.29
N HIS A 436 -0.25 -9.28 18.50
CA HIS A 436 -0.13 -9.47 17.06
C HIS A 436 1.09 -10.33 16.65
N ALA A 437 1.86 -10.84 17.62
CA ALA A 437 3.08 -11.61 17.38
C ALA A 437 2.88 -12.87 16.52
N LEU A 438 1.66 -13.42 16.45
CA LEU A 438 1.32 -14.60 15.64
C LEU A 438 0.46 -14.28 14.39
N VAL A 439 0.29 -13.00 14.05
CA VAL A 439 -0.43 -12.55 12.84
C VAL A 439 0.58 -12.38 11.69
N PRO A 440 0.56 -13.20 10.61
CA PRO A 440 1.54 -13.10 9.53
C PRO A 440 1.52 -11.72 8.86
N GLN A 441 0.32 -11.17 8.64
CA GLN A 441 0.13 -9.87 8.01
C GLN A 441 0.84 -8.72 8.75
N ALA A 442 0.85 -8.73 10.09
CA ALA A 442 1.55 -7.72 10.87
C ALA A 442 3.06 -7.75 10.58
N HIS A 443 3.68 -8.93 10.51
CA HIS A 443 5.09 -9.03 10.12
C HIS A 443 5.34 -8.59 8.68
N VAL A 444 4.44 -8.91 7.73
CA VAL A 444 4.56 -8.46 6.33
C VAL A 444 4.49 -6.95 6.21
N HIS A 445 3.55 -6.30 6.90
CA HIS A 445 3.38 -4.84 6.95
C HIS A 445 4.66 -4.16 7.43
N GLU A 446 5.14 -4.57 8.60
CA GLU A 446 6.28 -3.91 9.26
C GLU A 446 7.63 -4.18 8.57
N LEU A 447 7.80 -5.35 7.96
CA LEU A 447 8.94 -5.62 7.08
C LEU A 447 8.82 -4.83 5.77
N GLY A 448 7.61 -4.49 5.35
CA GLY A 448 7.35 -3.61 4.23
C GLY A 448 7.89 -2.19 4.43
N HIS A 449 7.80 -1.63 5.65
CA HIS A 449 8.48 -0.38 5.98
C HIS A 449 9.99 -0.49 5.78
N ASN A 450 10.63 -1.55 6.29
CA ASN A 450 12.05 -1.79 6.07
C ASN A 450 12.40 -1.84 4.56
N LEU A 451 11.45 -2.21 3.70
CA LEU A 451 11.55 -2.26 2.24
C LEU A 451 11.13 -0.95 1.52
N TYR A 452 11.24 0.20 2.18
CA TYR A 452 10.86 1.54 1.68
C TYR A 452 9.36 1.76 1.44
N MET A 453 8.46 0.88 1.88
CA MET A 453 7.03 1.13 1.69
C MET A 453 6.48 2.00 2.80
N ALA A 454 5.70 3.01 2.44
CA ALA A 454 4.86 3.74 3.38
C ALA A 454 3.49 3.05 3.49
N HIS A 455 2.59 3.62 4.29
CA HIS A 455 1.22 3.12 4.39
C HIS A 455 0.45 3.23 3.06
N SER A 456 -0.57 2.38 2.92
CA SER A 456 -1.60 2.50 1.88
C SER A 456 -2.89 2.95 2.54
N GLY A 457 -3.36 4.14 2.19
CA GLY A 457 -4.52 4.77 2.81
C GLY A 457 -5.68 5.00 1.84
N ARG A 458 -6.70 5.72 2.31
CA ARG A 458 -7.80 6.27 1.51
C ARG A 458 -8.30 7.55 2.18
N ALA A 459 -8.59 8.58 1.38
CA ALA A 459 -9.16 9.86 1.83
C ALA A 459 -8.44 10.51 3.03
N GLY A 460 -7.11 10.37 3.12
CA GLY A 460 -6.28 10.89 4.22
C GLY A 460 -6.01 9.87 5.33
N SER A 461 -6.94 8.94 5.62
CA SER A 461 -6.68 7.85 6.56
C SER A 461 -5.66 6.87 5.98
N GLN A 462 -4.53 6.70 6.66
CA GLN A 462 -3.44 5.81 6.26
C GLN A 462 -3.78 4.32 6.40
N TYR A 463 -4.96 3.98 6.93
CA TYR A 463 -5.36 2.59 7.18
C TYR A 463 -6.71 2.21 6.57
N ASP A 464 -7.41 3.12 5.88
CA ASP A 464 -8.71 2.84 5.24
C ASP A 464 -8.58 2.04 3.92
N ASP A 465 -7.41 1.48 3.64
CA ASP A 465 -7.19 0.51 2.57
C ASP A 465 -7.15 -0.94 3.11
N ASN A 466 -8.29 -1.62 2.99
CA ASN A 466 -8.41 -3.06 3.29
C ASN A 466 -7.81 -3.97 2.21
N THR A 467 -7.30 -3.42 1.11
CA THR A 467 -6.83 -4.16 -0.05
C THR A 467 -5.32 -4.33 -0.09
N CYS A 468 -4.52 -3.47 0.56
CA CYS A 468 -3.06 -3.54 0.53
C CYS A 468 -2.48 -4.09 1.84
N ALA A 469 -1.37 -4.85 1.73
CA ALA A 469 -0.58 -5.28 2.89
C ALA A 469 -0.14 -4.12 3.81
N MET A 470 0.13 -2.95 3.23
CA MET A 470 0.51 -1.70 3.90
C MET A 470 -0.67 -0.83 4.38
N GLY A 471 -1.92 -1.29 4.21
CA GLY A 471 -3.12 -0.66 4.79
C GLY A 471 -3.52 -1.29 6.13
N TYR A 472 -4.82 -1.41 6.41
CA TYR A 472 -5.44 -1.60 7.74
C TYR A 472 -4.79 -2.53 8.80
N CYS A 473 -4.06 -3.60 8.42
CA CYS A 473 -4.03 -4.91 9.11
C CYS A 473 -5.40 -5.63 8.97
N CYS A 474 -5.70 -6.82 9.50
CA CYS A 474 -4.80 -7.94 9.81
C CYS A 474 -5.09 -9.19 8.95
N ALA A 475 -5.92 -9.06 7.91
CA ALA A 475 -6.18 -10.07 6.89
C ALA A 475 -4.98 -10.22 5.93
N ASN A 476 -4.66 -11.44 5.48
CA ASN A 476 -3.49 -11.66 4.64
C ASN A 476 -3.77 -11.20 3.20
N ARG A 477 -2.94 -10.29 2.71
CA ARG A 477 -3.12 -9.67 1.39
C ARG A 477 -1.81 -9.20 0.77
N CYS A 478 -1.79 -9.16 -0.55
CA CYS A 478 -0.66 -8.69 -1.32
C CYS A 478 -0.49 -7.16 -1.24
N LEU A 479 0.71 -6.70 -1.61
CA LEU A 479 0.99 -5.30 -1.87
C LEU A 479 0.15 -4.80 -3.04
N ASN A 480 -0.36 -3.56 -2.97
CA ASN A 480 -1.04 -2.88 -4.07
C ASN A 480 -0.10 -2.57 -5.24
N THR A 481 -0.63 -2.05 -6.35
CA THR A 481 0.15 -1.86 -7.59
C THR A 481 1.33 -0.91 -7.43
N PRO A 482 1.21 0.28 -6.79
CA PRO A 482 2.35 1.13 -6.48
C PRO A 482 3.44 0.41 -5.69
N HIS A 483 3.12 -0.23 -4.56
CA HIS A 483 4.09 -0.89 -3.69
C HIS A 483 4.75 -2.11 -4.35
N ALA A 484 4.01 -2.93 -5.10
CA ALA A 484 4.60 -4.07 -5.81
C ALA A 484 5.43 -3.65 -7.04
N TRP A 485 5.10 -2.54 -7.71
CA TRP A 485 5.98 -1.95 -8.72
C TRP A 485 7.23 -1.35 -8.07
N GLN A 486 7.10 -0.66 -6.92
CA GLN A 486 8.23 -0.17 -6.12
C GLN A 486 9.19 -1.31 -5.76
N MET A 487 8.68 -2.46 -5.32
CA MET A 487 9.48 -3.65 -5.02
C MET A 487 10.19 -4.29 -6.22
N GLY A 488 9.88 -3.89 -7.46
CA GLY A 488 10.35 -4.55 -8.69
C GLY A 488 9.64 -5.89 -8.97
N TRP A 489 8.52 -6.18 -8.28
CA TRP A 489 7.74 -7.40 -8.51
C TRP A 489 6.94 -7.33 -9.80
N LEU A 490 6.52 -6.13 -10.22
CA LEU A 490 5.70 -5.92 -11.42
C LEU A 490 6.46 -5.24 -12.56
N GLN A 491 6.01 -5.53 -13.77
CA GLN A 491 6.16 -4.62 -14.92
C GLN A 491 4.83 -3.90 -15.12
N VAL A 492 4.87 -2.57 -15.27
CA VAL A 492 3.69 -1.74 -15.53
C VAL A 492 3.78 -1.11 -16.91
N GLN A 493 2.65 -1.02 -17.59
CA GLN A 493 2.53 -0.32 -18.87
C GLN A 493 2.47 1.20 -18.59
N GLN A 494 3.42 1.96 -19.15
CA GLN A 494 3.52 3.40 -18.89
C GLN A 494 2.74 4.23 -19.90
N LEU A 495 1.81 5.02 -19.38
CA LEU A 495 1.08 6.06 -20.12
C LEU A 495 1.58 7.43 -19.67
N ASN A 496 1.86 8.30 -20.63
CA ASN A 496 2.32 9.67 -20.40
C ASN A 496 1.81 10.58 -21.52
N GLY A 497 2.21 11.86 -21.54
CA GLY A 497 1.73 12.82 -22.54
C GLY A 497 2.02 12.49 -24.02
N SER A 498 2.98 11.62 -24.34
CA SER A 498 3.27 11.19 -25.71
C SER A 498 2.69 9.83 -26.08
N THR A 499 2.29 9.02 -25.10
CA THR A 499 1.60 7.72 -25.32
C THR A 499 0.10 7.74 -25.02
N LEU A 500 -0.37 8.80 -24.37
CA LEU A 500 -1.77 9.12 -24.09
C LEU A 500 -1.97 10.64 -24.24
N ALA A 501 -2.17 11.08 -25.47
CA ALA A 501 -2.54 12.45 -25.81
C ALA A 501 -3.93 12.79 -25.23
N ALA A 502 -4.26 14.09 -25.18
CA ALA A 502 -5.61 14.51 -24.82
C ALA A 502 -6.61 14.08 -25.91
N GLY A 503 -7.79 13.60 -25.51
CA GLY A 503 -8.81 12.99 -26.38
C GLY A 503 -8.51 11.54 -26.79
N GLN A 504 -7.34 11.01 -26.43
CA GLN A 504 -6.94 9.64 -26.74
C GLN A 504 -7.40 8.67 -25.65
N THR A 505 -7.93 7.53 -26.10
CA THR A 505 -8.22 6.37 -25.26
C THR A 505 -7.29 5.21 -25.60
N VAL A 506 -6.65 4.64 -24.57
CA VAL A 506 -5.86 3.40 -24.66
C VAL A 506 -6.64 2.28 -23.96
N THR A 507 -6.75 1.11 -24.59
CA THR A 507 -7.36 -0.08 -23.99
C THR A 507 -6.30 -1.16 -23.71
N VAL A 508 -6.37 -1.77 -22.54
CA VAL A 508 -5.43 -2.78 -22.04
C VAL A 508 -6.20 -3.94 -21.40
N THR A 509 -5.64 -5.14 -21.44
CA THR A 509 -6.18 -6.29 -20.69
C THR A 509 -5.31 -6.53 -19.46
N LEU A 510 -5.92 -6.48 -18.28
CA LEU A 510 -5.31 -6.83 -17.01
C LEU A 510 -5.64 -8.29 -16.71
N ALA A 511 -4.65 -9.18 -16.75
CA ALA A 511 -4.85 -10.55 -16.26
C ALA A 511 -5.00 -10.59 -14.73
N SER A 512 -5.46 -11.72 -14.21
CA SER A 512 -5.57 -11.99 -12.78
C SER A 512 -4.19 -11.98 -12.10
N GLN A 513 -4.16 -11.36 -10.93
CA GLN A 513 -2.99 -11.40 -10.04
C GLN A 513 -2.67 -12.82 -9.55
N ALA A 514 -3.63 -13.76 -9.58
CA ALA A 514 -3.39 -15.16 -9.24
C ALA A 514 -2.60 -15.89 -10.34
N ALA A 515 -2.57 -15.33 -11.56
CA ALA A 515 -1.84 -15.88 -12.71
C ALA A 515 -0.46 -15.27 -12.89
N THR A 516 -0.39 -13.94 -12.81
CA THR A 516 0.69 -13.12 -13.38
C THR A 516 0.84 -11.81 -12.62
N SER A 517 1.93 -11.08 -12.88
CA SER A 517 2.15 -9.73 -12.34
C SER A 517 1.25 -8.62 -12.91
N HIS A 518 0.12 -8.97 -13.54
CA HIS A 518 -0.89 -8.02 -14.04
C HIS A 518 -2.12 -8.07 -13.13
N ARG A 519 -2.89 -6.97 -13.04
CA ARG A 519 -3.66 -6.68 -11.81
C ARG A 519 -5.13 -6.34 -12.02
N TYR A 520 -5.87 -7.35 -12.43
CA TYR A 520 -7.20 -7.62 -11.90
C TYR A 520 -7.07 -8.41 -10.58
N ARG A 521 -7.80 -8.06 -9.52
CA ARG A 521 -7.61 -8.67 -8.17
C ARG A 521 -8.72 -9.64 -7.81
N THR A 522 -8.37 -10.91 -7.63
CA THR A 522 -9.25 -11.99 -7.15
C THR A 522 -8.96 -12.34 -5.69
N ALA A 523 -9.93 -12.95 -4.99
CA ALA A 523 -9.77 -13.45 -3.61
C ALA A 523 -9.00 -14.79 -3.56
N GLU A 524 -7.79 -14.81 -4.10
CA GLU A 524 -7.04 -16.03 -4.40
C GLU A 524 -5.54 -15.88 -4.10
N GLY A 525 -4.87 -17.00 -3.82
CA GLY A 525 -3.43 -17.03 -3.57
C GLY A 525 -3.04 -16.17 -2.37
N GLY A 526 -2.20 -15.16 -2.59
CA GLY A 526 -1.78 -14.21 -1.55
C GLY A 526 -2.85 -13.21 -1.12
N ASP A 527 -4.01 -13.19 -1.79
CA ASP A 527 -5.18 -12.35 -1.51
C ASP A 527 -6.43 -13.17 -1.16
N ALA A 528 -6.25 -14.40 -0.65
CA ALA A 528 -7.36 -15.26 -0.23
C ALA A 528 -8.27 -14.62 0.83
N ASP A 529 -7.75 -13.70 1.66
CA ASP A 529 -8.52 -12.96 2.67
C ASP A 529 -8.97 -11.55 2.18
N LEU A 530 -8.93 -11.28 0.86
CA LEU A 530 -9.40 -10.01 0.29
C LEU A 530 -10.94 -9.92 0.40
N PRO A 531 -11.51 -8.86 1.02
CA PRO A 531 -12.95 -8.77 1.24
C PRO A 531 -13.77 -8.78 -0.05
N SER A 532 -14.98 -9.35 -0.01
CA SER A 532 -15.79 -9.60 -1.22
C SER A 532 -16.29 -8.33 -1.90
N GLU A 533 -16.39 -7.21 -1.18
CA GLU A 533 -16.75 -5.90 -1.72
C GLU A 533 -15.65 -5.28 -2.60
N VAL A 534 -14.42 -5.81 -2.54
CA VAL A 534 -13.25 -5.37 -3.31
C VAL A 534 -12.63 -6.49 -4.15
N ALA A 535 -12.83 -7.75 -3.81
CA ALA A 535 -12.44 -8.87 -4.67
C ALA A 535 -13.23 -8.89 -5.99
N GLY A 536 -12.58 -9.36 -7.06
CA GLY A 536 -13.16 -9.41 -8.39
C GLY A 536 -13.26 -8.03 -9.07
N LYS A 537 -12.38 -7.10 -8.74
CA LYS A 537 -12.43 -5.70 -9.22
C LYS A 537 -11.08 -5.19 -9.71
N VAL A 538 -11.12 -4.12 -10.51
CA VAL A 538 -9.94 -3.34 -10.91
C VAL A 538 -9.73 -2.23 -9.90
N HIS A 539 -8.60 -2.24 -9.19
CA HIS A 539 -8.31 -1.24 -8.16
C HIS A 539 -7.52 -0.07 -8.77
N VAL A 540 -7.96 1.15 -8.46
CA VAL A 540 -7.27 2.39 -8.83
C VAL A 540 -6.58 2.94 -7.59
N TYR A 541 -5.32 3.33 -7.74
CA TYR A 541 -4.53 4.00 -6.69
C TYR A 541 -3.81 5.21 -7.26
N THR A 542 -3.61 6.24 -6.44
CA THR A 542 -2.57 7.26 -6.67
C THR A 542 -1.37 7.00 -5.76
N SER A 543 -0.18 7.41 -6.19
CA SER A 543 1.03 7.42 -5.37
C SER A 543 2.08 8.32 -6.02
N TRP A 544 2.93 8.93 -5.21
CA TRP A 544 4.05 9.75 -5.66
C TRP A 544 5.36 8.96 -5.83
N SER A 545 5.37 7.65 -5.55
CA SER A 545 6.58 6.81 -5.59
C SER A 545 7.23 6.83 -6.98
N ALA A 546 8.40 7.45 -7.08
CA ALA A 546 9.15 7.57 -8.33
C ALA A 546 10.20 6.47 -8.54
N SER A 547 10.54 5.68 -7.51
CA SER A 547 11.57 4.63 -7.59
C SER A 547 11.42 3.57 -6.48
N THR A 548 12.24 2.53 -6.53
CA THR A 548 12.39 1.52 -5.44
C THR A 548 12.51 2.11 -4.04
N ARG A 549 13.34 3.16 -3.90
CA ARG A 549 13.75 3.73 -2.61
C ARG A 549 12.96 5.00 -2.27
N ASP A 550 11.70 5.04 -2.66
CA ASP A 550 10.84 6.21 -2.50
C ASP A 550 9.62 5.87 -1.63
N ALA A 551 9.73 6.14 -0.34
CA ALA A 551 8.71 5.85 0.67
C ALA A 551 7.56 6.87 0.66
N GLN A 552 6.87 6.93 -0.47
CA GLN A 552 5.64 7.70 -0.62
C GLN A 552 4.44 6.81 -0.29
N PRO A 553 3.40 7.35 0.36
CA PRO A 553 2.16 6.61 0.54
C PRO A 553 1.51 6.30 -0.81
N SER A 554 0.60 5.34 -0.78
CA SER A 554 -0.37 5.14 -1.85
C SER A 554 -1.77 5.38 -1.30
N ASN A 555 -2.65 5.98 -2.11
CA ASN A 555 -4.04 6.19 -1.77
C ASN A 555 -4.90 5.30 -2.67
N TRP A 556 -5.81 4.53 -2.06
CA TRP A 556 -6.82 3.76 -2.76
C TRP A 556 -7.99 4.66 -3.15
N GLU A 557 -8.23 4.76 -4.45
CA GLU A 557 -9.19 5.71 -5.05
C GLU A 557 -10.53 5.05 -5.36
N ALA A 558 -10.49 3.83 -5.90
CA ALA A 558 -11.67 3.07 -6.32
C ALA A 558 -11.39 1.56 -6.45
N ALA A 559 -12.44 0.75 -6.36
CA ALA A 559 -12.47 -0.61 -6.89
C ALA A 559 -13.64 -0.70 -7.88
N LEU A 560 -13.33 -1.00 -9.14
CA LEU A 560 -14.26 -0.90 -10.27
C LEU A 560 -14.69 -2.27 -10.78
N GLU A 561 -15.99 -2.45 -10.94
CA GLU A 561 -16.64 -3.58 -11.62
C GLU A 561 -16.80 -3.31 -13.13
N GLY A 562 -17.23 -4.32 -13.90
CA GLY A 562 -17.52 -4.18 -15.32
C GLY A 562 -18.57 -3.08 -15.60
N GLY A 563 -18.27 -2.19 -16.53
CA GLY A 563 -19.08 -1.02 -16.86
C GLY A 563 -18.82 0.22 -15.99
N GLN A 564 -18.13 0.08 -14.85
CA GLN A 564 -17.84 1.21 -13.96
C GLN A 564 -16.62 2.02 -14.43
N SER A 565 -16.53 3.26 -13.95
CA SER A 565 -15.38 4.14 -14.20
C SER A 565 -15.07 5.04 -13.00
N TRP A 566 -13.83 5.49 -12.94
CA TRP A 566 -13.32 6.49 -12.01
C TRP A 566 -12.66 7.62 -12.80
N SER A 567 -12.72 8.85 -12.29
CA SER A 567 -12.08 10.01 -12.95
C SER A 567 -11.31 10.88 -11.96
N SER A 568 -10.10 11.29 -12.34
CA SER A 568 -9.35 12.34 -11.66
C SER A 568 -9.43 13.63 -12.44
N SER A 569 -10.00 14.68 -11.84
CA SER A 569 -9.98 16.03 -12.38
C SER A 569 -8.56 16.60 -12.44
N ALA A 570 -7.76 16.40 -11.38
CA ALA A 570 -6.39 16.89 -11.28
C ALA A 570 -5.45 16.30 -12.35
N ALA A 571 -5.62 15.03 -12.72
CA ALA A 571 -4.84 14.40 -13.79
C ALA A 571 -5.50 14.52 -15.18
N GLY A 572 -6.77 14.94 -15.25
CA GLY A 572 -7.57 14.90 -16.47
C GLY A 572 -7.80 13.48 -17.01
N LEU A 573 -7.82 12.46 -16.13
CA LEU A 573 -7.89 11.04 -16.52
C LEU A 573 -9.25 10.41 -16.20
N VAL A 574 -9.67 9.46 -17.02
CA VAL A 574 -10.77 8.53 -16.75
C VAL A 574 -10.28 7.11 -16.94
N VAL A 575 -10.48 6.26 -15.93
CA VAL A 575 -10.22 4.82 -15.98
C VAL A 575 -11.56 4.10 -15.99
N ARG A 576 -11.78 3.21 -16.95
CA ARG A 576 -13.04 2.46 -17.11
C ARG A 576 -12.77 0.99 -17.30
N VAL A 577 -13.51 0.15 -16.57
CA VAL A 577 -13.53 -1.29 -16.83
C VAL A 577 -14.62 -1.56 -17.86
N ARG A 578 -14.23 -1.97 -19.07
CA ARG A 578 -15.16 -2.28 -20.16
C ARG A 578 -15.84 -3.63 -19.94
N SER A 579 -15.08 -4.61 -19.50
CA SER A 579 -15.57 -5.94 -19.14
C SER A 579 -14.62 -6.61 -18.15
N ILE A 580 -15.16 -7.59 -17.43
CA ILE A 580 -14.44 -8.56 -16.62
C ILE A 580 -14.82 -9.94 -17.18
N SER A 581 -13.88 -10.87 -17.31
CA SER A 581 -14.21 -12.23 -17.76
C SER A 581 -14.92 -13.01 -16.66
N ASN A 582 -15.82 -13.92 -17.05
CA ASN A 582 -16.54 -14.77 -16.10
C ASN A 582 -15.65 -15.91 -15.55
N ASP A 583 -14.40 -15.98 -16.00
CA ASP A 583 -13.44 -16.98 -15.52
C ASP A 583 -12.99 -16.64 -14.09
N THR A 584 -12.69 -17.67 -13.32
CA THR A 584 -12.06 -17.55 -12.00
C THR A 584 -10.57 -17.87 -12.08
N GLY A 585 -9.85 -17.80 -10.97
CA GLY A 585 -8.46 -18.25 -10.90
C GLY A 585 -7.51 -17.40 -11.71
N SER A 586 -6.53 -18.10 -12.28
CA SER A 586 -5.53 -17.54 -13.17
C SER A 586 -6.05 -17.21 -14.58
N ALA A 587 -7.25 -17.66 -14.95
CA ALA A 587 -7.86 -17.34 -16.24
C ALA A 587 -8.60 -15.99 -16.23
N ALA A 588 -8.97 -15.48 -15.05
CA ALA A 588 -9.73 -14.25 -14.92
C ALA A 588 -8.96 -13.03 -15.48
N ALA A 589 -9.67 -12.11 -16.14
CA ALA A 589 -9.09 -10.89 -16.70
C ALA A 589 -10.10 -9.74 -16.74
N ALA A 590 -9.60 -8.50 -16.80
CA ALA A 590 -10.41 -7.30 -17.00
C ALA A 590 -9.90 -6.49 -18.20
N VAL A 591 -10.81 -6.08 -19.09
CA VAL A 591 -10.51 -5.15 -20.18
C VAL A 591 -10.75 -3.74 -19.65
N VAL A 592 -9.69 -2.94 -19.60
CA VAL A 592 -9.70 -1.59 -19.02
C VAL A 592 -9.31 -0.58 -20.10
N SER A 593 -10.04 0.52 -20.19
CA SER A 593 -9.63 1.67 -21.00
C SER A 593 -9.28 2.87 -20.13
N VAL A 594 -8.14 3.48 -20.43
CA VAL A 594 -7.67 4.73 -19.83
C VAL A 594 -7.76 5.83 -20.89
N CYS A 595 -8.47 6.90 -20.56
CA CYS A 595 -8.67 8.06 -21.42
C CYS A 595 -8.14 9.31 -20.73
N ARG A 596 -7.59 10.25 -21.51
CA ARG A 596 -7.18 11.57 -21.03
C ARG A 596 -8.06 12.64 -21.69
N ARG A 597 -8.76 13.43 -20.88
CA ARG A 597 -9.70 14.45 -21.37
C ARG A 597 -8.98 15.54 -22.17
N ALA A 598 -9.61 15.96 -23.27
CA ALA A 598 -9.26 17.17 -24.03
C ALA A 598 -10.26 18.32 -23.82
N GLY A 599 -11.47 18.03 -23.34
CA GLY A 599 -12.53 19.03 -23.14
C GLY A 599 -13.89 18.46 -23.54
N PRO A 600 -14.88 19.32 -23.86
CA PRO A 600 -16.10 18.89 -24.52
C PRO A 600 -15.83 18.25 -25.89
N GLU A 601 -16.78 17.45 -26.38
CA GLU A 601 -16.79 17.04 -27.78
C GLU A 601 -17.03 18.22 -28.72
N THR A 602 -16.43 18.13 -29.91
CA THR A 602 -16.47 19.10 -31.00
C THR A 602 -16.73 18.38 -32.30
N VAL A 603 -17.23 19.06 -33.34
CA VAL A 603 -17.42 18.45 -34.67
C VAL A 603 -16.10 17.85 -35.19
N ALA A 604 -14.96 18.50 -34.90
CA ALA A 604 -13.64 18.01 -35.28
C ALA A 604 -13.22 16.73 -34.54
N SER A 605 -13.44 16.63 -33.23
CA SER A 605 -13.12 15.42 -32.45
C SER A 605 -14.05 14.24 -32.81
N CYS A 606 -15.33 14.52 -33.08
CA CYS A 606 -16.26 13.54 -33.65
C CYS A 606 -15.78 13.01 -35.01
N LEU A 607 -15.43 13.89 -35.95
CA LEU A 607 -14.86 13.51 -37.26
C LEU A 607 -13.54 12.73 -37.14
N ALA A 608 -12.72 13.03 -36.13
CA ALA A 608 -11.47 12.33 -35.83
C ALA A 608 -11.66 11.02 -35.03
N GLY A 609 -12.89 10.67 -34.63
CA GLY A 609 -13.16 9.50 -33.79
C GLY A 609 -12.51 9.56 -32.40
N SER A 610 -12.30 10.77 -31.88
CA SER A 610 -11.73 11.02 -30.54
C SER A 610 -12.79 10.98 -29.44
N ASP A 611 -12.35 10.79 -28.20
CA ASP A 611 -13.16 10.69 -26.97
C ASP A 611 -12.67 11.78 -26.01
N ASN A 612 -12.96 13.04 -26.37
CA ASN A 612 -12.47 14.26 -25.71
C ASN A 612 -12.97 14.40 -24.27
N ASP A 613 -14.21 14.00 -24.00
CA ASP A 613 -14.82 14.08 -22.66
C ASP A 613 -14.58 12.81 -21.81
N CYS A 614 -14.05 11.76 -22.44
CA CYS A 614 -13.83 10.43 -21.90
C CYS A 614 -15.11 9.69 -21.48
N ASN A 615 -16.23 9.96 -22.15
CA ASN A 615 -17.49 9.22 -22.01
C ASN A 615 -17.41 7.82 -22.65
N GLY A 616 -16.33 7.47 -23.35
CA GLY A 616 -16.04 6.12 -23.85
C GLY A 616 -16.74 5.77 -25.16
N LEU A 617 -17.50 6.72 -25.71
CA LEU A 617 -17.97 6.75 -27.08
C LEU A 617 -17.10 7.77 -27.80
N ALA A 618 -16.45 7.37 -28.89
CA ALA A 618 -15.92 8.35 -29.82
C ALA A 618 -17.07 9.23 -30.31
N GLY A 619 -16.86 10.54 -30.42
CA GLY A 619 -17.93 11.51 -30.69
C GLY A 619 -18.77 11.12 -31.92
N ASP A 620 -20.03 10.69 -31.68
CA ASP A 620 -20.87 10.15 -32.74
C ASP A 620 -21.60 11.27 -33.50
N LEU A 621 -21.23 11.45 -34.76
CA LEU A 621 -21.86 12.42 -35.66
C LEU A 621 -23.35 12.13 -35.93
N ARG A 622 -23.89 10.97 -35.54
CA ARG A 622 -25.33 10.67 -35.69
C ARG A 622 -26.24 11.55 -34.83
N GLY A 623 -25.71 12.27 -33.84
CA GLY A 623 -26.41 13.40 -33.18
C GLY A 623 -26.32 14.71 -33.97
N VAL A 624 -25.20 14.93 -34.67
CA VAL A 624 -24.98 16.05 -35.59
C VAL A 624 -25.64 15.74 -36.93
N SER A 625 -26.96 15.64 -36.94
CA SER A 625 -27.71 15.57 -38.20
C SER A 625 -27.37 16.81 -39.01
N ALA A 626 -26.65 16.60 -40.11
CA ALA A 626 -26.13 17.65 -40.95
C ALA A 626 -27.27 18.29 -41.76
N TYR A 627 -28.06 19.14 -41.10
CA TYR A 627 -28.85 20.19 -41.75
C TYR A 627 -27.93 21.29 -42.30
N ALA A 628 -26.87 20.90 -43.01
CA ALA A 628 -26.24 21.69 -44.06
C ALA A 628 -27.12 21.63 -45.32
N GLY A 629 -28.42 21.90 -45.14
CA GLY A 629 -29.33 22.17 -46.24
C GLY A 629 -28.95 23.53 -46.80
N LEU A 630 -28.52 23.55 -48.06
CA LEU A 630 -28.25 24.77 -48.83
C LEU A 630 -29.51 25.64 -48.90
N TYR A 631 -29.61 26.60 -47.99
CA TYR A 631 -30.59 27.68 -48.06
C TYR A 631 -29.86 29.02 -48.00
N GLU A 632 -29.55 29.54 -49.19
CA GLU A 632 -29.12 30.92 -49.41
C GLU A 632 -30.30 31.87 -49.10
N VAL A 633 -30.56 32.12 -47.81
CA VAL A 633 -31.54 33.14 -47.40
C VAL A 633 -30.83 34.49 -47.35
N ARG A 634 -31.02 35.28 -48.40
CA ARG A 634 -30.54 36.67 -48.44
C ARG A 634 -31.29 37.54 -47.43
N GLY A 635 -30.58 37.92 -46.38
CA GLY A 635 -30.85 39.11 -45.57
C GLY A 635 -31.96 38.99 -44.52
N GLN A 636 -31.56 38.96 -43.24
CA GLN A 636 -32.11 39.70 -42.08
C GLN A 636 -31.31 39.27 -40.83
N PRO A 637 -30.91 40.18 -39.92
CA PRO A 637 -30.12 39.85 -38.73
C PRO A 637 -31.01 39.31 -37.59
N PHE A 638 -30.60 38.22 -36.95
CA PHE A 638 -31.25 37.70 -35.74
C PHE A 638 -30.35 37.83 -34.51
N THR A 639 -30.90 38.38 -33.42
CA THR A 639 -30.22 38.59 -32.14
C THR A 639 -30.88 37.79 -31.01
N SER A 640 -30.36 36.61 -30.70
CA SER A 640 -30.29 36.00 -29.36
C SER A 640 -29.85 34.54 -29.47
N TYR A 641 -28.98 34.08 -28.56
CA TYR A 641 -28.54 32.68 -28.49
C TYR A 641 -28.57 32.21 -27.03
N GLU A 642 -29.42 31.25 -26.72
CA GLU A 642 -29.43 30.58 -25.40
C GLU A 642 -28.57 29.30 -25.45
N HIS A 643 -27.77 29.08 -24.40
CA HIS A 643 -26.85 27.95 -24.32
C HIS A 643 -27.53 26.66 -23.82
N ALA A 644 -27.75 25.69 -24.70
CA ALA A 644 -28.17 24.35 -24.32
C ALA A 644 -27.03 23.56 -23.63
N LYS A 645 -27.31 22.94 -22.47
CA LYS A 645 -26.36 22.12 -21.70
C LYS A 645 -26.68 20.61 -21.80
N SER A 646 -26.35 19.97 -22.92
CA SER A 646 -26.38 18.51 -23.06
C SER A 646 -25.06 17.98 -23.65
N GLY A 647 -24.43 17.01 -22.98
CA GLY A 647 -23.19 16.34 -23.41
C GLY A 647 -23.39 15.31 -24.53
N THR A 648 -24.22 15.66 -25.51
CA THR A 648 -24.36 14.98 -26.80
C THR A 648 -24.46 16.09 -27.83
N CYS A 649 -23.83 15.92 -28.99
CA CYS A 649 -23.81 16.95 -30.03
C CYS A 649 -25.22 17.10 -30.67
N ALA A 650 -26.08 17.87 -30.01
CA ALA A 650 -27.45 18.14 -30.42
C ALA A 650 -27.63 19.65 -30.58
N VAL A 651 -27.50 20.13 -31.82
CA VAL A 651 -27.83 21.51 -32.18
C VAL A 651 -29.35 21.58 -32.33
N LEU A 652 -30.03 22.22 -31.37
CA LEU A 652 -31.48 22.38 -31.41
C LEU A 652 -31.85 23.56 -32.33
N LEU A 653 -32.15 23.27 -33.59
CA LEU A 653 -32.63 24.29 -34.54
C LEU A 653 -34.14 24.53 -34.35
N VAL A 654 -34.52 25.66 -33.76
CA VAL A 654 -35.94 26.07 -33.65
C VAL A 654 -36.39 26.69 -34.97
N ILE A 655 -36.95 25.88 -35.87
CA ILE A 655 -37.58 26.37 -37.09
C ILE A 655 -38.98 26.92 -36.74
N ARG A 656 -39.10 28.25 -36.64
CA ARG A 656 -40.42 28.92 -36.72
C ARG A 656 -40.84 29.00 -38.19
N TYR A 657 -41.87 28.24 -38.57
CA TYR A 657 -42.59 28.49 -39.82
C TYR A 657 -43.34 29.83 -39.72
N MET A 658 -42.96 30.82 -40.52
CA MET A 658 -43.87 31.92 -40.90
C MET A 658 -44.64 31.50 -42.14
N ILE A 659 -45.97 31.38 -41.99
CA ILE A 659 -46.88 31.27 -43.13
C ILE A 659 -47.15 32.69 -43.64
N SER A 660 -46.62 33.02 -44.82
CA SER A 660 -46.95 34.27 -45.51
C SER A 660 -48.36 34.20 -46.10
N CYS A 661 -49.34 34.83 -45.45
CA CYS A 661 -50.62 35.12 -46.09
C CYS A 661 -50.47 36.32 -47.04
N ILE A 662 -50.50 36.04 -48.35
CA ILE A 662 -50.83 37.06 -49.36
C ILE A 662 -52.34 37.23 -49.34
N CYS A 663 -52.83 38.40 -48.93
CA CYS A 663 -54.22 38.81 -49.15
C CYS A 663 -54.24 40.15 -49.88
N ALA A 664 -54.41 40.09 -51.20
CA ALA A 664 -54.90 41.23 -51.97
C ALA A 664 -56.40 41.44 -51.71
N ILE A 665 -56.84 42.68 -51.91
CA ILE A 665 -58.21 43.14 -51.65
C ILE A 665 -59.20 42.52 -52.65
N GLY A 666 -60.32 41.95 -52.19
CA GLY A 666 -61.42 41.61 -53.11
C GLY A 666 -62.52 40.66 -52.62
N ARG A 667 -63.56 41.22 -52.01
CA ARG A 667 -64.97 40.74 -51.94
C ARG A 667 -65.30 39.33 -51.39
N GLN A 668 -66.09 39.35 -50.33
CA GLN A 668 -67.12 38.39 -49.88
C GLN A 668 -67.33 37.10 -50.72
N HIS A 669 -67.23 35.93 -50.07
CA HIS A 669 -68.39 35.05 -49.82
C HIS A 669 -68.02 33.86 -48.89
N ASN A 670 -68.99 33.49 -48.04
CA ASN A 670 -69.21 32.19 -47.38
C ASN A 670 -68.07 31.52 -46.60
N CYS A 671 -68.12 31.64 -45.27
CA CYS A 671 -67.39 30.76 -44.35
C CYS A 671 -68.10 29.40 -44.18
N TYR A 672 -67.41 28.31 -44.48
CA TYR A 672 -67.74 26.97 -43.97
C TYR A 672 -66.59 26.47 -43.09
N HIS A 673 -66.87 26.19 -41.82
CA HIS A 673 -65.94 25.49 -40.93
C HIS A 673 -65.90 24.01 -41.31
N PHE A 674 -64.74 23.50 -41.70
CA PHE A 674 -64.50 22.06 -41.80
C PHE A 674 -63.48 21.62 -40.73
N HIS A 675 -63.92 20.73 -39.85
CA HIS A 675 -63.02 20.02 -38.93
C HIS A 675 -62.21 18.98 -39.71
N VAL A 676 -60.90 18.96 -39.52
CA VAL A 676 -60.07 17.78 -39.82
C VAL A 676 -59.29 17.42 -38.57
N MET A 677 -59.66 16.30 -37.95
CA MET A 677 -58.83 15.64 -36.94
C MET A 677 -57.59 15.06 -37.61
N MET A 678 -56.42 15.18 -36.96
CA MET A 678 -55.24 14.39 -37.33
C MET A 678 -54.88 13.46 -36.17
N HIS A 679 -55.09 12.16 -36.39
CA HIS A 679 -54.82 11.10 -35.42
C HIS A 679 -53.31 11.00 -35.11
N CYS A 680 -52.96 10.98 -33.82
CA CYS A 680 -51.70 10.39 -33.38
C CYS A 680 -51.88 8.88 -33.23
N TYR A 681 -51.17 8.08 -34.02
CA TYR A 681 -51.00 6.66 -33.76
C TYR A 681 -49.90 6.46 -32.71
N LEU A 682 -50.29 6.09 -31.49
CA LEU A 682 -49.42 5.43 -30.52
C LEU A 682 -50.03 4.07 -30.18
N THR A 683 -49.41 3.01 -30.67
CA THR A 683 -49.83 1.63 -30.43
C THR A 683 -49.35 1.15 -29.06
N SER A 684 -50.27 1.03 -28.11
CA SER A 684 -50.06 0.28 -26.86
C SER A 684 -51.21 -0.68 -26.60
N HIS A 685 -51.03 -1.93 -27.05
CA HIS A 685 -51.71 -3.11 -26.50
C HIS A 685 -50.71 -3.80 -25.54
N SER A 686 -51.11 -4.51 -24.48
CA SER A 686 -52.43 -5.06 -24.14
C SER A 686 -52.61 -5.26 -22.63
N SER A 687 -53.86 -5.26 -22.15
CA SER A 687 -54.29 -5.98 -20.95
C SER A 687 -55.82 -6.18 -20.92
N PHE A 688 -56.23 -7.44 -20.76
CA PHE A 688 -57.47 -7.96 -20.16
C PHE A 688 -58.89 -7.57 -20.66
N LEU A 689 -59.59 -8.59 -21.16
CA LEU A 689 -60.96 -9.01 -20.79
C LEU A 689 -60.89 -10.56 -20.67
N SER A 690 -61.31 -11.23 -19.59
CA SER A 690 -62.68 -11.40 -19.06
C SER A 690 -63.52 -12.45 -19.81
N SER A 691 -63.22 -13.72 -19.54
CA SER A 691 -64.16 -14.85 -19.53
C SER A 691 -63.60 -15.97 -18.66
#